data_AF-A0A8C6TS79-F1
#
_entry.id   AF-A0A8C6TS79-F1
#
_cell.length_a   1.000
_cell.length_b   1.000
_cell.length_c   1.000
_cell.angle_alpha   90.00
_cell.angle_beta   90.00
_cell.angle_gamma   90.00
#
_symmetry.space_group_name_H-M   'P 1'
#
loop_
_entity.id
_entity.type
_entity.pdbx_description
1 polymer ?
#
loop_
_entity_poly.entity_id
_entity_poly.type
_entity_poly.pdbx_seq_one_letter_code
_entity_poly.pdbx_strand_id
1 'polypeptide(L)'
;MRTRSNSPIHEHVSEATPEATPVHVHAKSQRSLTRTPQGKVKHDKGILQATAKVKTRVPWIPPGKSPVRDASYKWEGPLHCLKITPQPTKEEHEESQSVLRLDDLMNNEDGIHGRIKQYEQKIDSLMTEVSSLKNEVELKKKEQQLERQSEQLSISQRLIAEQEKELAVVTKELEQTAQENTQLRHSVEKMLAGIDHNSVEQLGRDALLTKLLEAEVDGTAASKQMSALRESVCKMSSANDGLSALKSTHLDHQKELLMQKLETFEMTNKALRHLLRQHHKLHKDSEQLSEQKEALLEKLSNTEAENANLVVSLQDKERKIIDLCRGLDNEKENTRSISNWSQNLQSAKAHLQGQLRGKEAENNRLTVQIKNLERSINDQKAEMDHLTEQLVRLKQQTVSDKEALKQTARAQKQRAERSEETSCQLHLQLLEMDKQVTEALSAADTWQNRHKNEIKDKNKFEFEISSLNSRIVELSEQLRNADDKGRMDRDSLVQHLHGLTSENTTAKLENQSLKAIVSTLEEKLSLSQSELQQVKCTIKQYENLIASYKIQVGKTRAEADEYCARLAKAEVDALAVQGELDQEIEQVRRDLLGRLAELEPLPEALRHAELKLQEAQERENNQESCSKELSKTINELLLKLESGDSQAELLKQNNKVLFEENRKRQFEVESMERKLKEAESQNCDLLTVVAKWEASLHSNQLRLEEKNRECSLLNRKLEEALIGAQQKITGMRECAANKERSTQSKILELETQLSRTTSEINQLRHCKEEAEQRYQSRLQDIKDRLQQSDSTNRSLQNYVQFLKASYTNVFGDTALCNAFRAPSPI
;
A
#
# COMPACT_ATOMS: atom_id res chain seq x y z
N MET A 1 -36.39 -28.54 16.53
CA MET A 1 -37.79 -28.25 16.11
C MET A 1 -37.78 -27.13 15.08
N ARG A 2 -38.90 -26.98 14.33
CA ARG A 2 -39.43 -25.82 13.58
C ARG A 2 -38.61 -24.52 13.42
N THR A 3 -38.61 -23.78 12.29
CA THR A 3 -38.77 -24.05 10.82
C THR A 3 -38.83 -22.74 10.02
N ARG A 4 -38.23 -22.73 8.80
CA ARG A 4 -38.61 -21.89 7.62
C ARG A 4 -38.38 -20.36 7.74
N SER A 5 -38.33 -19.55 6.67
CA SER A 5 -38.74 -19.76 5.26
C SER A 5 -37.77 -19.15 4.23
N ASN A 6 -37.72 -19.73 3.02
CA ASN A 6 -37.15 -19.13 1.81
C ASN A 6 -38.25 -18.43 0.98
N SER A 7 -37.87 -17.55 0.03
CA SER A 7 -38.02 -17.81 -1.43
C SER A 7 -37.73 -16.57 -2.31
N PRO A 8 -37.11 -16.73 -3.50
CA PRO A 8 -36.89 -15.68 -4.51
C PRO A 8 -37.80 -15.81 -5.75
N ILE A 9 -37.85 -14.77 -6.60
CA ILE A 9 -38.39 -14.82 -7.98
C ILE A 9 -37.46 -14.00 -8.90
N HIS A 10 -37.25 -14.49 -10.14
CA HIS A 10 -36.60 -13.80 -11.26
C HIS A 10 -37.66 -13.19 -12.19
N GLU A 11 -37.33 -12.10 -12.89
CA GLU A 11 -37.98 -11.77 -14.15
C GLU A 11 -37.01 -11.07 -15.13
N HIS A 12 -37.18 -11.33 -16.42
CA HIS A 12 -36.32 -10.86 -17.52
C HIS A 12 -37.23 -10.60 -18.72
N VAL A 13 -37.24 -9.38 -19.26
CA VAL A 13 -37.97 -9.03 -20.51
C VAL A 13 -37.09 -8.14 -21.37
N SER A 14 -37.21 -8.25 -22.69
CA SER A 14 -36.43 -7.49 -23.68
C SER A 14 -37.32 -7.10 -24.87
N GLU A 15 -36.86 -6.09 -25.62
CA GLU A 15 -37.20 -5.77 -27.02
C GLU A 15 -38.67 -5.44 -27.44
N ALA A 16 -38.88 -4.18 -27.83
CA ALA A 16 -39.53 -3.72 -29.08
C ALA A 16 -39.41 -2.17 -29.13
N THR A 17 -38.76 -1.46 -30.08
CA THR A 17 -38.90 -1.34 -31.56
C THR A 17 -40.26 -0.80 -32.03
N PRO A 18 -40.36 -0.02 -33.15
CA PRO A 18 -39.32 0.63 -33.98
C PRO A 18 -39.63 2.11 -34.36
N GLU A 19 -38.68 2.79 -35.02
CA GLU A 19 -38.96 3.60 -36.24
C GLU A 19 -37.68 3.80 -37.09
N ALA A 20 -37.79 4.27 -38.34
CA ALA A 20 -36.93 3.79 -39.44
C ALA A 20 -35.96 4.78 -40.14
N THR A 21 -34.90 4.16 -40.69
CA THR A 21 -33.92 4.54 -41.76
C THR A 21 -34.46 5.38 -42.93
N PRO A 22 -33.64 6.14 -43.71
CA PRO A 22 -32.30 5.79 -44.27
C PRO A 22 -31.18 6.85 -44.03
N VAL A 23 -29.85 6.58 -44.05
CA VAL A 23 -28.92 5.82 -44.94
C VAL A 23 -28.51 6.56 -46.23
N HIS A 24 -27.28 7.11 -46.23
CA HIS A 24 -26.25 7.25 -47.31
C HIS A 24 -25.28 8.40 -46.93
N VAL A 25 -24.05 8.20 -46.47
CA VAL A 25 -22.84 7.61 -47.11
C VAL A 25 -22.31 8.40 -48.33
N HIS A 26 -21.39 9.35 -48.10
CA HIS A 26 -20.07 9.36 -48.76
C HIS A 26 -19.05 10.30 -48.07
N ALA A 27 -17.75 10.17 -48.39
CA ALA A 27 -16.65 10.81 -47.66
C ALA A 27 -15.76 11.75 -48.49
N LYS A 28 -15.23 12.80 -47.83
CA LYS A 28 -13.96 13.56 -48.04
C LYS A 28 -13.80 14.54 -46.85
N SER A 29 -12.67 14.82 -46.20
CA SER A 29 -11.21 14.79 -46.50
C SER A 29 -10.58 16.17 -46.78
N GLN A 30 -10.16 16.88 -45.72
CA GLN A 30 -8.98 17.79 -45.59
C GLN A 30 -8.85 18.14 -44.08
N ARG A 31 -7.68 18.10 -43.42
CA ARG A 31 -6.49 19.01 -43.44
C ARG A 31 -6.81 20.46 -43.02
N SER A 32 -6.04 21.15 -42.16
CA SER A 32 -4.86 20.77 -41.34
C SER A 32 -4.40 21.95 -40.43
N LEU A 33 -3.37 21.72 -39.58
CA LEU A 33 -2.59 22.71 -38.77
C LEU A 33 -3.27 23.12 -37.44
N THR A 34 -2.60 23.31 -36.29
CA THR A 34 -1.16 23.34 -35.87
C THR A 34 -1.06 22.88 -34.38
N ARG A 35 0.04 22.84 -33.58
CA ARG A 35 1.45 23.30 -33.60
C ARG A 35 2.34 22.42 -32.67
N THR A 36 3.61 22.81 -32.46
CA THR A 36 4.69 22.24 -31.60
C THR A 36 5.25 23.33 -30.62
N PRO A 37 6.36 23.20 -29.81
CA PRO A 37 7.39 22.15 -29.57
C PRO A 37 7.36 21.61 -28.10
N GLN A 38 8.39 21.24 -27.29
CA GLN A 38 9.89 21.30 -27.31
C GLN A 38 10.49 20.29 -26.26
N GLY A 39 11.83 20.06 -26.26
CA GLY A 39 12.59 19.26 -25.25
C GLY A 39 12.68 17.73 -25.53
N LYS A 40 13.79 16.96 -25.46
CA LYS A 40 15.16 17.06 -24.85
C LYS A 40 15.13 17.10 -23.30
N VAL A 41 15.94 16.40 -22.45
CA VAL A 41 17.20 15.57 -22.48
C VAL A 41 17.05 14.43 -21.42
N LYS A 42 17.62 13.19 -21.41
CA LYS A 42 18.66 12.42 -22.15
C LYS A 42 20.06 12.20 -21.49
N HIS A 43 20.18 11.38 -20.42
CA HIS A 43 21.44 10.72 -19.95
C HIS A 43 21.14 9.41 -19.13
N ASP A 44 22.05 8.49 -18.75
CA ASP A 44 23.24 7.84 -19.36
C ASP A 44 24.05 7.03 -18.29
N LYS A 45 24.79 5.96 -18.70
CA LYS A 45 25.90 5.18 -18.03
C LYS A 45 25.69 3.68 -17.73
N GLY A 46 26.78 2.90 -17.93
CA GLY A 46 26.96 1.49 -17.51
C GLY A 46 27.14 0.49 -18.67
N ILE A 47 28.19 0.58 -19.50
CA ILE A 47 29.51 -0.08 -19.33
C ILE A 47 29.46 -1.62 -19.19
N LEU A 48 29.92 -2.36 -20.22
CA LEU A 48 30.95 -3.42 -20.14
C LEU A 48 31.38 -3.96 -21.54
N GLN A 49 32.43 -4.80 -21.55
CA GLN A 49 33.19 -5.37 -22.69
C GLN A 49 32.68 -6.80 -23.08
N ALA A 50 33.04 -7.48 -24.19
CA ALA A 50 33.69 -7.18 -25.49
C ALA A 50 33.58 -8.43 -26.44
N THR A 51 34.45 -8.53 -27.47
CA THR A 51 34.60 -9.60 -28.50
C THR A 51 33.61 -9.52 -29.70
N ALA A 52 33.92 -9.97 -30.92
CA ALA A 52 35.12 -10.65 -31.46
C ALA A 52 35.59 -10.05 -32.83
N LYS A 53 36.68 -10.57 -33.42
CA LYS A 53 37.32 -10.06 -34.66
C LYS A 53 37.09 -10.98 -35.86
N VAL A 54 36.94 -10.41 -37.07
CA VAL A 54 37.22 -11.08 -38.35
C VAL A 54 38.10 -10.16 -39.21
N LYS A 55 39.01 -10.73 -40.01
CA LYS A 55 39.88 -10.02 -40.97
C LYS A 55 39.60 -10.51 -42.39
N THR A 56 39.67 -9.62 -43.37
CA THR A 56 40.05 -9.96 -44.76
C THR A 56 41.06 -8.92 -45.27
N ARG A 57 41.87 -9.31 -46.25
CA ARG A 57 43.05 -8.57 -46.74
C ARG A 57 42.73 -7.80 -48.03
N VAL A 58 43.44 -6.70 -48.23
CA VAL A 58 43.68 -6.06 -49.55
C VAL A 58 45.13 -6.37 -49.96
N PRO A 59 45.41 -6.55 -51.26
CA PRO A 59 46.28 -5.62 -52.01
C PRO A 59 45.59 -5.20 -53.34
N TRP A 60 46.04 -4.19 -54.10
CA TRP A 60 47.39 -3.65 -54.29
C TRP A 60 47.39 -2.14 -54.67
N ILE A 61 48.55 -1.57 -55.01
CA ILE A 61 48.84 -0.12 -55.13
C ILE A 61 49.73 0.14 -56.37
N PRO A 62 49.63 1.30 -57.03
CA PRO A 62 50.86 2.04 -57.38
C PRO A 62 50.66 3.59 -57.23
N PRO A 63 51.69 4.42 -57.49
CA PRO A 63 52.85 4.64 -56.63
C PRO A 63 52.95 6.13 -56.19
N GLY A 64 53.90 6.48 -55.32
CA GLY A 64 54.09 7.88 -54.90
C GLY A 64 55.55 8.29 -54.69
N LYS A 65 55.77 9.60 -54.50
CA LYS A 65 56.91 10.21 -53.79
C LYS A 65 56.62 11.69 -53.47
N SER A 66 57.19 12.14 -52.36
CA SER A 66 57.14 13.51 -51.78
C SER A 66 58.28 14.39 -52.36
N PRO A 67 58.47 15.70 -52.03
CA PRO A 67 57.94 16.40 -50.84
C PRO A 67 57.60 17.92 -50.91
N VAL A 68 56.94 18.38 -49.83
CA VAL A 68 57.12 19.70 -49.15
C VAL A 68 56.61 21.01 -49.79
N ARG A 69 55.85 21.73 -48.95
CA ARG A 69 55.54 23.19 -48.88
C ARG A 69 54.42 23.83 -49.72
N ASP A 70 53.67 24.63 -48.95
CA ASP A 70 53.05 25.94 -49.21
C ASP A 70 51.79 26.11 -50.11
N ALA A 71 50.79 26.75 -49.48
CA ALA A 71 49.70 27.58 -50.01
C ALA A 71 48.46 26.96 -50.72
N SER A 72 47.30 27.21 -50.08
CA SER A 72 45.97 27.46 -50.67
C SER A 72 45.40 26.49 -51.74
N TYR A 73 44.64 25.49 -51.29
CA TYR A 73 43.66 24.82 -52.14
C TYR A 73 42.48 25.77 -52.49
N LYS A 74 42.42 26.21 -53.74
CA LYS A 74 41.21 26.75 -54.36
C LYS A 74 40.45 25.63 -55.07
N TRP A 75 39.12 25.69 -55.07
CA TRP A 75 38.27 24.86 -55.92
C TRP A 75 37.76 25.70 -57.09
N GLU A 76 38.13 25.33 -58.32
CA GLU A 76 37.48 25.82 -59.55
C GLU A 76 37.06 24.60 -60.38
N GLY A 77 35.83 24.66 -60.93
CA GLY A 77 35.30 23.69 -61.88
C GLY A 77 35.22 24.29 -63.29
N PRO A 78 35.21 23.49 -64.37
CA PRO A 78 35.61 23.95 -65.71
C PRO A 78 34.78 25.06 -66.41
N LEU A 79 33.71 25.60 -65.80
CA LEU A 79 32.84 26.60 -66.44
C LEU A 79 32.37 27.78 -65.57
N HIS A 80 32.73 27.89 -64.28
CA HIS A 80 32.38 29.06 -63.45
C HIS A 80 33.45 29.35 -62.38
N CYS A 81 33.95 30.59 -62.36
CA CYS A 81 34.91 31.09 -61.36
C CYS A 81 34.30 32.25 -60.54
N LEU A 82 34.19 32.09 -59.22
CA LEU A 82 33.75 33.16 -58.32
C LEU A 82 34.95 33.91 -57.74
N LYS A 83 35.38 34.97 -58.43
CA LYS A 83 36.32 35.95 -57.88
C LYS A 83 35.59 36.91 -56.93
N ILE A 84 35.71 36.66 -55.62
CA ILE A 84 35.38 37.67 -54.61
C ILE A 84 36.60 38.59 -54.44
N THR A 85 36.52 39.79 -55.01
CA THR A 85 37.49 40.86 -54.80
C THR A 85 37.23 41.52 -53.45
N PRO A 86 38.23 41.63 -52.54
CA PRO A 86 38.04 42.28 -51.25
C PRO A 86 38.24 43.81 -51.30
N GLN A 87 37.68 44.51 -50.30
CA GLN A 87 37.84 45.94 -49.98
C GLN A 87 37.12 46.95 -50.90
N PRO A 88 36.76 48.17 -50.41
CA PRO A 88 37.25 48.82 -49.19
C PRO A 88 36.22 49.23 -48.12
N THR A 89 36.79 49.53 -46.93
CA THR A 89 36.40 50.45 -45.83
C THR A 89 35.11 51.29 -45.92
N LYS A 90 34.42 51.57 -44.81
CA LYS A 90 34.77 52.66 -43.86
C LYS A 90 33.84 52.68 -42.61
N GLU A 91 34.28 53.40 -41.55
CA GLU A 91 33.51 53.95 -40.40
C GLU A 91 32.54 53.00 -39.62
N GLU A 92 32.44 52.98 -38.28
CA GLU A 92 32.88 53.87 -37.19
C GLU A 92 33.23 53.06 -35.91
N HIS A 93 34.20 53.57 -35.12
CA HIS A 93 34.19 53.84 -33.66
C HIS A 93 33.19 53.07 -32.72
N GLU A 94 33.53 52.61 -31.50
CA GLU A 94 34.66 52.92 -30.59
C GLU A 94 35.26 51.68 -29.85
N GLU A 95 36.33 51.98 -29.13
CA GLU A 95 37.01 51.28 -28.02
C GLU A 95 36.09 50.47 -27.07
N SER A 96 36.53 49.42 -26.36
CA SER A 96 37.81 49.30 -25.64
C SER A 96 38.32 47.86 -25.48
N GLN A 97 39.58 47.74 -25.05
CA GLN A 97 40.17 46.47 -24.59
C GLN A 97 39.65 46.08 -23.20
N SER A 98 39.01 44.93 -23.06
CA SER A 98 38.74 44.30 -21.75
C SER A 98 39.53 43.00 -21.62
N VAL A 99 40.57 43.03 -20.77
CA VAL A 99 41.24 41.81 -20.27
C VAL A 99 40.23 41.01 -19.46
N LEU A 100 40.17 39.69 -19.68
CA LEU A 100 39.33 38.76 -18.92
C LEU A 100 39.49 38.97 -17.41
N ARG A 101 38.45 39.49 -16.76
CA ARG A 101 38.37 39.64 -15.30
C ARG A 101 37.38 38.63 -14.74
N LEU A 102 37.61 38.23 -13.49
CA LEU A 102 36.86 37.15 -12.85
C LEU A 102 35.39 37.53 -12.54
N ASP A 103 35.08 38.83 -12.58
CA ASP A 103 33.78 39.40 -12.26
C ASP A 103 32.70 39.17 -13.35
N ASP A 104 33.10 38.86 -14.60
CA ASP A 104 32.18 38.50 -15.70
C ASP A 104 31.39 37.21 -15.43
N LEU A 105 31.74 36.46 -14.37
CA LEU A 105 31.07 35.23 -13.95
C LEU A 105 29.91 35.47 -12.95
N MET A 106 29.67 36.70 -12.52
CA MET A 106 28.62 37.03 -11.54
C MET A 106 27.47 37.82 -12.19
N ASN A 107 26.29 37.18 -12.26
CA ASN A 107 25.01 37.70 -12.75
C ASN A 107 24.95 38.11 -14.25
N ASN A 108 24.58 37.17 -15.14
CA ASN A 108 23.98 37.51 -16.45
C ASN A 108 23.28 36.32 -17.17
N GLU A 109 22.52 35.47 -16.46
CA GLU A 109 21.85 34.31 -17.09
C GLU A 109 20.82 34.72 -18.17
N ASP A 110 20.08 35.82 -17.99
CA ASP A 110 19.16 36.35 -19.00
C ASP A 110 19.88 36.73 -20.30
N GLY A 111 21.09 37.29 -20.19
CA GLY A 111 21.95 37.61 -21.33
C GLY A 111 22.49 36.38 -22.06
N ILE A 112 22.48 35.20 -21.43
CA ILE A 112 22.80 33.92 -22.08
C ILE A 112 21.54 33.37 -22.77
N HIS A 113 20.39 33.35 -22.10
CA HIS A 113 19.12 32.92 -22.67
C HIS A 113 18.69 33.76 -23.89
N GLY A 114 18.91 35.07 -23.86
CA GLY A 114 18.68 35.96 -25.01
C GLY A 114 19.54 35.60 -26.22
N ARG A 115 20.84 35.32 -26.02
CA ARG A 115 21.74 34.88 -27.09
C ARG A 115 21.37 33.50 -27.62
N ILE A 116 21.01 32.54 -26.74
CA ILE A 116 20.52 31.22 -27.16
C ILE A 116 19.30 31.36 -28.06
N LYS A 117 18.32 32.19 -27.68
CA LYS A 117 17.10 32.43 -28.46
C LYS A 117 17.38 33.06 -29.83
N GLN A 118 18.36 33.97 -29.92
CA GLN A 118 18.84 34.52 -31.20
C GLN A 118 19.51 33.43 -32.08
N TYR A 119 20.30 32.53 -31.50
CA TYR A 119 20.88 31.40 -32.24
C TYR A 119 19.81 30.39 -32.67
N GLU A 120 18.81 30.07 -31.84
CA GLU A 120 17.68 29.20 -32.25
C GLU A 120 16.90 29.82 -33.42
N GLN A 121 16.55 31.11 -33.35
CA GLN A 121 15.90 31.83 -34.45
C GLN A 121 16.75 31.85 -35.73
N LYS A 122 18.07 32.01 -35.61
CA LYS A 122 18.98 31.98 -36.77
C LYS A 122 19.14 30.58 -37.35
N ILE A 123 19.11 29.54 -36.52
CA ILE A 123 19.09 28.13 -36.96
C ILE A 123 17.79 27.83 -37.69
N ASP A 124 16.63 28.22 -37.14
CA ASP A 124 15.32 28.01 -37.80
C ASP A 124 15.24 28.74 -39.16
N SER A 125 15.75 29.97 -39.23
CA SER A 125 15.86 30.73 -40.50
C SER A 125 16.76 30.01 -41.52
N LEU A 126 17.95 29.55 -41.11
CA LEU A 126 18.86 28.80 -41.99
C LEU A 126 18.26 27.44 -42.40
N MET A 127 17.48 26.79 -41.54
CA MET A 127 16.78 25.55 -41.87
C MET A 127 15.66 25.75 -42.90
N THR A 128 14.93 26.87 -42.87
CA THR A 128 13.95 27.19 -43.93
C THR A 128 14.65 27.59 -45.24
N GLU A 129 15.73 28.36 -45.17
CA GLU A 129 16.54 28.75 -46.32
C GLU A 129 17.18 27.53 -47.03
N VAL A 130 17.82 26.63 -46.27
CA VAL A 130 18.36 25.35 -46.79
C VAL A 130 17.25 24.47 -47.36
N SER A 131 16.06 24.48 -46.77
CA SER A 131 14.91 23.75 -47.32
C SER A 131 14.41 24.35 -48.65
N SER A 132 14.43 25.68 -48.77
CA SER A 132 14.10 26.39 -50.02
C SER A 132 15.13 26.11 -51.11
N LEU A 133 16.42 26.30 -50.81
CA LEU A 133 17.54 26.03 -51.71
C LEU A 133 17.57 24.55 -52.16
N LYS A 134 17.22 23.61 -51.28
CA LYS A 134 17.07 22.19 -51.65
C LYS A 134 15.97 22.01 -52.70
N ASN A 135 14.80 22.62 -52.49
CA ASN A 135 13.69 22.56 -53.45
C ASN A 135 14.08 23.20 -54.80
N GLU A 136 14.78 24.33 -54.78
CA GLU A 136 15.27 25.02 -55.97
C GLU A 136 16.29 24.16 -56.75
N VAL A 137 17.24 23.51 -56.05
CA VAL A 137 18.21 22.58 -56.65
C VAL A 137 17.52 21.32 -57.19
N GLU A 138 16.46 20.82 -56.55
CA GLU A 138 15.64 19.72 -57.09
C GLU A 138 14.80 20.15 -58.30
N LEU A 139 14.41 21.42 -58.39
CA LEU A 139 13.69 21.99 -59.53
C LEU A 139 14.65 22.18 -60.73
N LYS A 140 15.79 22.83 -60.53
CA LYS A 140 16.85 23.00 -61.55
C LYS A 140 17.38 21.67 -62.10
N LYS A 141 17.43 20.62 -61.27
CA LYS A 141 17.76 19.25 -61.74
C LYS A 141 16.69 18.66 -62.67
N LYS A 142 15.40 18.96 -62.46
CA LYS A 142 14.30 18.53 -63.33
C LYS A 142 14.28 19.32 -64.63
N GLU A 143 14.52 20.64 -64.57
CA GLU A 143 14.66 21.50 -65.75
C GLU A 143 15.78 20.99 -66.67
N GLN A 144 17.00 20.80 -66.15
CA GLN A 144 18.10 20.22 -66.93
C GLN A 144 17.86 18.77 -67.38
N GLN A 145 16.92 18.03 -66.76
CA GLN A 145 16.55 16.69 -67.24
C GLN A 145 15.57 16.79 -68.42
N LEU A 146 14.60 17.71 -68.36
CA LEU A 146 13.68 18.01 -69.47
C LEU A 146 14.42 18.59 -70.67
N GLU A 147 15.40 19.47 -70.43
CA GLU A 147 16.26 20.07 -71.46
C GLU A 147 17.07 19.01 -72.22
N ARG A 148 17.76 18.10 -71.51
CA ARG A 148 18.47 16.97 -72.15
C ARG A 148 17.50 16.02 -72.89
N GLN A 149 16.26 15.90 -72.45
CA GLN A 149 15.24 15.11 -73.14
C GLN A 149 14.72 15.81 -74.40
N SER A 150 14.54 17.14 -74.41
CA SER A 150 14.14 17.88 -75.61
C SER A 150 15.28 17.98 -76.63
N GLU A 151 16.54 18.09 -76.19
CA GLU A 151 17.72 17.95 -77.05
C GLU A 151 17.78 16.57 -77.72
N GLN A 152 17.61 15.49 -76.96
CA GLN A 152 17.59 14.12 -77.50
C GLN A 152 16.45 13.92 -78.51
N LEU A 153 15.25 14.44 -78.23
CA LEU A 153 14.12 14.40 -79.17
C LEU A 153 14.39 15.24 -80.43
N SER A 154 15.02 16.41 -80.31
CA SER A 154 15.40 17.25 -81.45
C SER A 154 16.44 16.58 -82.35
N ILE A 155 17.43 15.90 -81.77
CA ILE A 155 18.42 15.10 -82.51
C ILE A 155 17.73 13.92 -83.21
N SER A 156 16.83 13.21 -82.53
CA SER A 156 16.08 12.10 -83.12
C SER A 156 15.17 12.55 -84.28
N GLN A 157 14.49 13.69 -84.16
CA GLN A 157 13.66 14.25 -85.22
C GLN A 157 14.50 14.66 -86.44
N ARG A 158 15.69 15.23 -86.22
CA ARG A 158 16.62 15.58 -87.29
C ARG A 158 17.11 14.36 -88.05
N LEU A 159 17.50 13.30 -87.33
CA LEU A 159 17.95 12.03 -87.92
C LEU A 159 16.87 11.41 -88.83
N ILE A 160 15.61 11.40 -88.38
CA ILE A 160 14.47 10.89 -89.17
C ILE A 160 14.29 11.73 -90.45
N ALA A 161 14.28 13.06 -90.34
CA ALA A 161 14.14 13.98 -91.48
C ALA A 161 15.38 14.02 -92.41
N GLU A 162 16.47 13.35 -92.03
CA GLU A 162 17.68 13.15 -92.84
C GLU A 162 17.58 11.79 -93.58
N GLN A 163 17.19 10.72 -92.88
CA GLN A 163 16.87 9.42 -93.47
C GLN A 163 15.72 9.49 -94.49
N GLU A 164 14.69 10.29 -94.26
CA GLU A 164 13.60 10.53 -95.22
C GLU A 164 14.11 11.17 -96.53
N LYS A 165 15.16 12.00 -96.46
CA LYS A 165 15.79 12.60 -97.65
C LYS A 165 16.70 11.62 -98.38
N GLU A 166 17.49 10.85 -97.64
CA GLU A 166 18.34 9.80 -98.21
C GLU A 166 17.49 8.78 -98.99
N LEU A 167 16.37 8.33 -98.42
CA LEU A 167 15.42 7.45 -99.10
C LEU A 167 14.84 8.09 -100.38
N ALA A 168 14.47 9.37 -100.35
CA ALA A 168 13.96 10.08 -101.51
C ALA A 168 14.99 10.26 -102.64
N VAL A 169 16.29 10.38 -102.30
CA VAL A 169 17.39 10.38 -103.28
C VAL A 169 17.56 8.99 -103.89
N VAL A 170 17.64 7.94 -103.07
CA VAL A 170 17.81 6.55 -103.54
C VAL A 170 16.66 6.11 -104.45
N THR A 171 15.41 6.49 -104.16
CA THR A 171 14.28 6.20 -105.07
C THR A 171 14.44 6.84 -106.44
N LYS A 172 15.02 8.05 -106.51
CA LYS A 172 15.21 8.77 -107.76
C LYS A 172 16.37 8.20 -108.59
N GLU A 173 17.45 7.78 -107.94
CA GLU A 173 18.57 7.09 -108.60
C GLU A 173 18.11 5.72 -109.18
N LEU A 174 17.20 5.03 -108.48
CA LEU A 174 16.59 3.79 -108.98
C LEU A 174 15.72 4.01 -110.23
N GLU A 175 14.95 5.10 -110.28
CA GLU A 175 14.18 5.47 -111.48
C GLU A 175 15.08 5.80 -112.68
N GLN A 176 16.19 6.51 -112.46
CA GLN A 176 17.14 6.87 -113.53
C GLN A 176 17.86 5.64 -114.09
N THR A 177 18.43 4.79 -113.22
CA THR A 177 19.12 3.57 -113.64
C THR A 177 18.19 2.57 -114.35
N ALA A 178 16.90 2.53 -114.00
CA ALA A 178 15.90 1.75 -114.72
C ALA A 178 15.68 2.25 -116.17
N GLN A 179 15.62 3.58 -116.38
CA GLN A 179 15.45 4.17 -117.71
C GLN A 179 16.66 3.90 -118.61
N GLU A 180 17.88 4.05 -118.09
CA GLU A 180 19.12 3.76 -118.83
C GLU A 180 19.18 2.29 -119.29
N ASN A 181 18.73 1.35 -118.43
CA ASN A 181 18.68 -0.08 -118.77
C ASN A 181 17.78 -0.37 -119.98
N THR A 182 16.66 0.36 -120.15
CA THR A 182 15.79 0.21 -121.34
C THR A 182 16.45 0.72 -122.62
N GLN A 183 17.23 1.80 -122.55
CA GLN A 183 17.91 2.37 -123.71
C GLN A 183 19.03 1.45 -124.22
N LEU A 184 19.80 0.85 -123.31
CA LEU A 184 20.85 -0.10 -123.65
C LEU A 184 20.31 -1.34 -124.37
N ARG A 185 19.17 -1.90 -123.91
CA ARG A 185 18.52 -3.06 -124.54
C ARG A 185 18.16 -2.79 -126.01
N HIS A 186 17.54 -1.65 -126.28
CA HIS A 186 17.14 -1.27 -127.64
C HIS A 186 18.34 -0.96 -128.57
N SER A 187 19.48 -0.58 -128.00
CA SER A 187 20.73 -0.41 -128.76
C SER A 187 21.33 -1.74 -129.22
N VAL A 188 21.37 -2.74 -128.33
CA VAL A 188 21.88 -4.10 -128.63
C VAL A 188 21.06 -4.79 -129.72
N GLU A 189 19.74 -4.70 -129.60
CA GLU A 189 18.76 -5.26 -130.56
C GLU A 189 19.01 -4.78 -132.01
N LYS A 190 19.53 -3.55 -132.16
CA LYS A 190 19.82 -2.91 -133.44
C LYS A 190 21.11 -3.40 -134.11
N MET A 191 22.07 -3.94 -133.36
CA MET A 191 23.34 -4.45 -133.91
C MET A 191 23.24 -5.88 -134.46
N LEU A 192 22.29 -6.68 -133.98
CA LEU A 192 22.11 -8.08 -134.39
C LEU A 192 21.60 -8.25 -135.83
N ALA A 193 21.11 -7.19 -136.47
CA ALA A 193 20.52 -7.23 -137.81
C ALA A 193 21.52 -7.07 -138.98
N GLY A 194 22.82 -6.89 -138.71
CA GLY A 194 23.79 -6.41 -139.71
C GLY A 194 24.87 -7.39 -140.20
N ILE A 195 24.87 -8.65 -139.76
CA ILE A 195 26.03 -9.55 -139.92
C ILE A 195 25.84 -10.53 -141.10
N ASP A 196 26.22 -10.08 -142.30
CA ASP A 196 26.59 -10.99 -143.39
C ASP A 196 27.59 -10.31 -144.35
N HIS A 197 28.89 -10.43 -144.05
CA HIS A 197 29.98 -9.72 -144.78
C HIS A 197 31.08 -10.66 -145.31
N ASN A 198 31.10 -11.94 -144.88
CA ASN A 198 32.21 -12.85 -145.16
C ASN A 198 32.28 -13.34 -146.62
N SER A 199 31.25 -13.09 -147.44
CA SER A 199 31.20 -13.53 -148.84
C SER A 199 32.09 -12.74 -149.80
N VAL A 200 32.61 -11.57 -149.41
CA VAL A 200 33.19 -10.59 -150.36
C VAL A 200 34.69 -10.82 -150.61
N GLU A 201 35.46 -11.23 -149.59
CA GLU A 201 36.93 -11.34 -149.73
C GLU A 201 37.38 -12.43 -150.72
N GLN A 202 36.62 -13.52 -150.84
CA GLN A 202 37.07 -14.72 -151.54
C GLN A 202 36.99 -14.54 -153.06
N LEU A 203 35.90 -13.95 -153.56
CA LEU A 203 35.71 -13.58 -154.96
C LEU A 203 36.79 -12.60 -155.48
N GLY A 204 37.32 -11.74 -154.61
CA GLY A 204 38.38 -10.79 -154.95
C GLY A 204 39.74 -11.44 -155.25
N ARG A 205 40.06 -12.56 -154.59
CA ARG A 205 41.31 -13.30 -154.81
C ARG A 205 41.31 -14.02 -156.16
N ASP A 206 40.21 -14.69 -156.51
CA ASP A 206 40.11 -15.46 -157.75
C ASP A 206 40.09 -14.56 -159.01
N ALA A 207 39.41 -13.40 -158.93
CA ALA A 207 39.44 -12.40 -159.99
C ALA A 207 40.84 -11.81 -160.23
N LEU A 208 41.61 -11.57 -159.16
CA LEU A 208 43.00 -11.12 -159.23
C LEU A 208 43.90 -12.18 -159.87
N LEU A 209 43.79 -13.44 -159.43
CA LEU A 209 44.60 -14.54 -159.95
C LEU A 209 44.31 -14.80 -161.45
N THR A 210 43.04 -14.75 -161.84
CA THR A 210 42.63 -14.93 -163.25
C THR A 210 43.23 -13.85 -164.16
N LYS A 211 43.19 -12.57 -163.74
CA LYS A 211 43.81 -11.47 -164.51
C LYS A 211 45.34 -11.49 -164.51
N LEU A 212 45.98 -12.16 -163.56
CA LEU A 212 47.42 -12.39 -163.60
C LEU A 212 47.80 -13.39 -164.70
N LEU A 213 47.06 -14.51 -164.78
CA LEU A 213 47.24 -15.52 -165.82
C LEU A 213 46.92 -14.97 -167.23
N GLU A 214 45.85 -14.19 -167.39
CA GLU A 214 45.56 -13.51 -168.67
C GLU A 214 46.72 -12.60 -169.13
N ALA A 215 47.27 -11.79 -168.22
CA ALA A 215 48.39 -10.91 -168.55
C ALA A 215 49.66 -11.71 -168.92
N GLU A 216 49.90 -12.86 -168.31
CA GLU A 216 51.01 -13.74 -168.70
C GLU A 216 50.79 -14.38 -170.08
N VAL A 217 49.56 -14.81 -170.39
CA VAL A 217 49.19 -15.34 -171.71
C VAL A 217 49.34 -14.26 -172.80
N ASP A 218 48.83 -13.05 -172.58
CA ASP A 218 48.99 -11.93 -173.52
C ASP A 218 50.47 -11.54 -173.70
N GLY A 219 51.23 -11.46 -172.61
CA GLY A 219 52.67 -11.14 -172.65
C GLY A 219 53.47 -12.18 -173.43
N THR A 220 53.18 -13.47 -173.26
CA THR A 220 53.82 -14.52 -174.07
C THR A 220 53.34 -14.53 -175.52
N ALA A 221 52.09 -14.14 -175.80
CA ALA A 221 51.59 -13.97 -177.17
C ALA A 221 52.29 -12.81 -177.90
N ALA A 222 52.47 -11.66 -177.24
CA ALA A 222 53.24 -10.53 -177.76
C ALA A 222 54.72 -10.91 -178.00
N SER A 223 55.35 -11.62 -177.07
CA SER A 223 56.73 -12.08 -177.19
C SER A 223 56.94 -13.09 -178.33
N LYS A 224 56.00 -14.03 -178.52
CA LYS A 224 55.96 -14.93 -179.69
C LYS A 224 55.82 -14.15 -180.99
N GLN A 225 54.95 -13.13 -181.04
CA GLN A 225 54.75 -12.31 -182.23
C GLN A 225 55.97 -11.43 -182.55
N MET A 226 56.70 -10.91 -181.55
CA MET A 226 58.00 -10.26 -181.76
C MET A 226 59.03 -11.19 -182.39
N SER A 227 59.02 -12.47 -181.97
CA SER A 227 59.95 -13.49 -182.47
C SER A 227 59.65 -13.84 -183.93
N ALA A 228 58.37 -14.01 -184.28
CA ALA A 228 57.92 -14.22 -185.66
C ALA A 228 58.27 -13.04 -186.58
N LEU A 229 58.05 -11.79 -186.11
CA LEU A 229 58.41 -10.58 -186.85
C LEU A 229 59.93 -10.50 -187.11
N ARG A 230 60.76 -10.83 -186.09
CA ARG A 230 62.22 -10.90 -186.24
C ARG A 230 62.65 -11.92 -187.29
N GLU A 231 62.08 -13.13 -187.28
CA GLU A 231 62.40 -14.15 -188.30
C GLU A 231 62.05 -13.70 -189.71
N SER A 232 60.90 -13.06 -189.90
CA SER A 232 60.49 -12.52 -191.21
C SER A 232 61.47 -11.45 -191.71
N VAL A 233 61.90 -10.53 -190.85
CA VAL A 233 62.93 -9.54 -191.19
C VAL A 233 64.23 -10.23 -191.63
N CYS A 234 64.74 -11.19 -190.85
CA CYS A 234 66.00 -11.88 -191.20
C CYS A 234 65.92 -12.67 -192.52
N LYS A 235 64.78 -13.29 -192.82
CA LYS A 235 64.56 -14.02 -194.08
C LYS A 235 64.49 -13.10 -195.31
N MET A 236 64.19 -11.82 -195.13
CA MET A 236 64.13 -10.84 -196.23
C MET A 236 65.50 -10.33 -196.69
N SER A 237 66.55 -10.44 -195.87
CA SER A 237 67.83 -9.76 -196.08
C SER A 237 68.89 -10.55 -196.88
N SER A 238 68.57 -11.71 -197.45
CA SER A 238 69.58 -12.71 -197.86
C SER A 238 69.49 -13.27 -199.30
N ALA A 239 68.66 -12.71 -200.18
CA ALA A 239 68.60 -13.13 -201.60
C ALA A 239 68.30 -11.95 -202.56
N ASN A 240 68.99 -11.94 -203.70
CA ASN A 240 68.80 -10.96 -204.78
C ASN A 240 67.94 -11.51 -205.94
N ASP A 241 67.49 -10.58 -206.78
CA ASP A 241 66.69 -10.73 -208.00
C ASP A 241 65.25 -11.26 -207.86
N GLY A 242 64.35 -10.66 -208.64
CA GLY A 242 62.97 -11.13 -208.83
C GLY A 242 61.94 -10.74 -207.76
N LEU A 243 60.97 -9.90 -208.18
CA LEU A 243 59.68 -9.61 -207.53
C LEU A 243 59.75 -8.99 -206.11
N SER A 244 59.18 -7.79 -205.98
CA SER A 244 59.29 -6.92 -204.79
C SER A 244 58.00 -6.75 -203.97
N ALA A 245 56.84 -6.56 -204.63
CA ALA A 245 55.62 -6.07 -203.97
C ALA A 245 55.07 -6.97 -202.84
N LEU A 246 55.14 -8.29 -202.98
CA LEU A 246 54.57 -9.24 -202.01
C LEU A 246 55.35 -9.32 -200.68
N LYS A 247 56.57 -8.78 -200.65
CA LYS A 247 57.50 -8.87 -199.50
C LYS A 247 57.21 -7.79 -198.44
N SER A 248 56.73 -6.61 -198.84
CA SER A 248 56.41 -5.52 -197.89
C SER A 248 55.15 -5.79 -197.07
N THR A 249 54.05 -6.16 -197.75
CA THR A 249 52.72 -6.30 -197.12
C THR A 249 52.70 -7.36 -196.01
N HIS A 250 53.48 -8.43 -196.16
CA HIS A 250 53.66 -9.45 -195.12
C HIS A 250 54.35 -8.91 -193.87
N LEU A 251 55.34 -8.01 -194.02
CA LEU A 251 56.05 -7.41 -192.89
C LEU A 251 55.16 -6.42 -192.12
N ASP A 252 54.45 -5.56 -192.83
CA ASP A 252 53.52 -4.60 -192.23
C ASP A 252 52.41 -5.31 -191.45
N HIS A 253 51.83 -6.38 -192.01
CA HIS A 253 50.83 -7.19 -191.34
C HIS A 253 51.34 -7.86 -190.05
N GLN A 254 52.58 -8.39 -190.04
CA GLN A 254 53.16 -8.97 -188.82
C GLN A 254 53.50 -7.92 -187.75
N LYS A 255 53.87 -6.69 -188.16
CA LYS A 255 54.10 -5.54 -187.27
C LYS A 255 52.80 -5.05 -186.63
N GLU A 256 51.72 -4.95 -187.40
CA GLU A 256 50.40 -4.56 -186.91
C GLU A 256 49.84 -5.60 -185.91
N LEU A 257 49.95 -6.90 -186.23
CA LEU A 257 49.58 -7.98 -185.31
C LEU A 257 50.44 -7.99 -184.03
N LEU A 258 51.71 -7.56 -184.08
CA LEU A 258 52.52 -7.35 -182.88
C LEU A 258 51.98 -6.19 -182.02
N MET A 259 51.69 -5.04 -182.62
CA MET A 259 51.14 -3.89 -181.90
C MET A 259 49.84 -4.25 -181.18
N GLN A 260 48.94 -4.97 -181.87
CA GLN A 260 47.70 -5.47 -181.28
C GLN A 260 47.93 -6.39 -180.07
N LYS A 261 48.98 -7.24 -180.09
CA LYS A 261 49.33 -8.11 -178.96
C LYS A 261 50.01 -7.38 -177.80
N LEU A 262 50.77 -6.32 -178.08
CA LEU A 262 51.33 -5.45 -177.04
C LEU A 262 50.22 -4.60 -176.38
N GLU A 263 49.26 -4.10 -177.15
CA GLU A 263 48.12 -3.34 -176.64
C GLU A 263 47.22 -4.18 -175.73
N THR A 264 46.88 -5.43 -176.12
CA THR A 264 46.12 -6.34 -175.24
C THR A 264 46.88 -6.64 -173.95
N PHE A 265 48.18 -6.93 -174.03
CA PHE A 265 49.02 -7.12 -172.84
C PHE A 265 49.08 -5.87 -171.95
N GLU A 266 49.21 -4.67 -172.51
CA GLU A 266 49.25 -3.45 -171.71
C GLU A 266 47.91 -3.20 -170.98
N MET A 267 46.78 -3.54 -171.63
CA MET A 267 45.45 -3.46 -171.02
C MET A 267 45.23 -4.49 -169.90
N THR A 268 45.61 -5.76 -170.09
CA THR A 268 45.53 -6.78 -169.01
C THR A 268 46.51 -6.46 -167.87
N ASN A 269 47.71 -5.95 -168.16
CA ASN A 269 48.66 -5.49 -167.14
C ASN A 269 48.14 -4.27 -166.34
N LYS A 270 47.48 -3.30 -167.00
CA LYS A 270 46.80 -2.17 -166.34
C LYS A 270 45.68 -2.65 -165.41
N ALA A 271 44.85 -3.60 -165.85
CA ALA A 271 43.79 -4.19 -165.05
C ALA A 271 44.34 -4.93 -163.83
N LEU A 272 45.37 -5.77 -164.01
CA LEU A 272 46.07 -6.46 -162.92
C LEU A 272 46.62 -5.48 -161.87
N ARG A 273 47.28 -4.40 -162.31
CA ARG A 273 47.78 -3.34 -161.40
C ARG A 273 46.66 -2.56 -160.69
N HIS A 274 45.42 -2.59 -161.17
CA HIS A 274 44.28 -2.02 -160.45
C HIS A 274 43.80 -2.99 -159.36
N LEU A 275 43.55 -4.26 -159.73
CA LEU A 275 43.13 -5.32 -158.80
C LEU A 275 44.15 -5.54 -157.66
N LEU A 276 45.46 -5.50 -157.94
CA LEU A 276 46.50 -5.57 -156.90
C LEU A 276 46.38 -4.44 -155.86
N ARG A 277 46.10 -3.21 -156.30
CA ARG A 277 45.92 -2.06 -155.40
C ARG A 277 44.60 -2.15 -154.62
N GLN A 278 43.54 -2.62 -155.26
CA GLN A 278 42.25 -2.85 -154.60
C GLN A 278 42.34 -3.95 -153.54
N HIS A 279 42.95 -5.10 -153.87
CA HIS A 279 43.19 -6.19 -152.93
C HIS A 279 44.11 -5.76 -151.78
N HIS A 280 45.17 -4.99 -152.03
CA HIS A 280 46.04 -4.48 -150.95
C HIS A 280 45.33 -3.47 -150.04
N LYS A 281 44.35 -2.71 -150.56
CA LYS A 281 43.48 -1.87 -149.72
C LYS A 281 42.55 -2.74 -148.86
N LEU A 282 41.82 -3.66 -149.47
CA LEU A 282 40.91 -4.57 -148.76
C LEU A 282 41.63 -5.39 -147.69
N HIS A 283 42.86 -5.85 -147.95
CA HIS A 283 43.70 -6.53 -146.98
C HIS A 283 43.97 -5.65 -145.75
N LYS A 284 44.33 -4.38 -145.95
CA LYS A 284 44.57 -3.42 -144.84
C LYS A 284 43.30 -3.03 -144.11
N ASP A 285 42.19 -2.84 -144.83
CA ASP A 285 40.89 -2.59 -144.23
C ASP A 285 40.46 -3.80 -143.36
N SER A 286 40.80 -5.04 -143.77
CA SER A 286 40.56 -6.30 -143.04
C SER A 286 41.51 -6.50 -141.84
N GLU A 287 42.81 -6.20 -141.99
CA GLU A 287 43.79 -6.17 -140.89
C GLU A 287 43.35 -5.20 -139.79
N GLN A 288 42.94 -3.98 -140.14
CA GLN A 288 42.42 -2.99 -139.19
C GLN A 288 41.11 -3.43 -138.52
N LEU A 289 40.25 -4.19 -139.20
CA LEU A 289 39.07 -4.80 -138.59
C LEU A 289 39.44 -5.94 -137.63
N SER A 290 40.52 -6.69 -137.87
CA SER A 290 41.05 -7.67 -136.92
C SER A 290 41.64 -6.99 -135.68
N GLU A 291 42.47 -5.97 -135.85
CA GLU A 291 43.02 -5.16 -134.75
C GLU A 291 41.91 -4.55 -133.88
N GLN A 292 40.86 -4.00 -134.51
CA GLN A 292 39.69 -3.47 -133.78
C GLN A 292 38.92 -4.57 -133.04
N LYS A 293 38.74 -5.75 -133.66
CA LYS A 293 38.08 -6.90 -133.04
C LYS A 293 38.88 -7.43 -131.84
N GLU A 294 40.20 -7.52 -131.95
CA GLU A 294 41.09 -7.96 -130.87
C GLU A 294 41.07 -6.95 -129.71
N ALA A 295 41.17 -5.64 -129.99
CA ALA A 295 41.05 -4.59 -128.98
C ALA A 295 39.65 -4.52 -128.32
N LEU A 296 38.59 -4.98 -129.00
CA LEU A 296 37.25 -5.14 -128.42
C LEU A 296 37.15 -6.40 -127.55
N LEU A 297 37.78 -7.51 -127.94
CA LEU A 297 37.85 -8.74 -127.12
C LEU A 297 38.69 -8.56 -125.86
N GLU A 298 39.80 -7.81 -125.93
CA GLU A 298 40.59 -7.45 -124.75
C GLU A 298 39.78 -6.58 -123.78
N LYS A 299 39.07 -5.56 -124.29
CA LYS A 299 38.14 -4.75 -123.48
C LYS A 299 37.02 -5.58 -122.88
N LEU A 300 36.42 -6.50 -123.63
CA LEU A 300 35.41 -7.41 -123.12
C LEU A 300 35.98 -8.23 -121.95
N SER A 301 37.11 -8.91 -122.12
CA SER A 301 37.77 -9.71 -121.08
C SER A 301 38.14 -8.87 -119.84
N ASN A 302 38.57 -7.62 -120.02
CA ASN A 302 38.85 -6.72 -118.91
C ASN A 302 37.56 -6.34 -118.17
N THR A 303 36.47 -5.97 -118.88
CA THR A 303 35.18 -5.70 -118.23
C THR A 303 34.53 -6.95 -117.60
N GLU A 304 34.78 -8.14 -118.13
CA GLU A 304 34.35 -9.40 -117.52
C GLU A 304 35.09 -9.66 -116.20
N ALA A 305 36.40 -9.41 -116.17
CA ALA A 305 37.22 -9.49 -114.95
C ALA A 305 36.82 -8.42 -113.91
N GLU A 306 36.56 -7.19 -114.34
CA GLU A 306 36.03 -6.11 -113.47
C GLU A 306 34.66 -6.49 -112.90
N ASN A 307 33.74 -7.00 -113.72
CA ASN A 307 32.43 -7.48 -113.27
C ASN A 307 32.55 -8.65 -112.26
N ALA A 308 33.45 -9.61 -112.51
CA ALA A 308 33.70 -10.69 -111.55
C ALA A 308 34.21 -10.17 -110.19
N ASN A 309 35.14 -9.21 -110.21
CA ASN A 309 35.63 -8.54 -109.00
C ASN A 309 34.55 -7.73 -108.29
N LEU A 310 33.67 -7.05 -109.03
CA LEU A 310 32.51 -6.33 -108.48
C LEU A 310 31.50 -7.29 -107.84
N VAL A 311 31.21 -8.44 -108.46
CA VAL A 311 30.33 -9.48 -107.87
C VAL A 311 30.92 -10.04 -106.57
N VAL A 312 32.23 -10.34 -106.52
CA VAL A 312 32.90 -10.76 -105.28
C VAL A 312 32.81 -9.65 -104.22
N SER A 313 33.09 -8.40 -104.59
CA SER A 313 32.98 -7.23 -103.71
C SER A 313 31.56 -7.04 -103.16
N LEU A 314 30.53 -7.21 -103.99
CA LEU A 314 29.12 -7.16 -103.58
C LEU A 314 28.78 -8.28 -102.58
N GLN A 315 29.18 -9.53 -102.85
CA GLN A 315 29.01 -10.63 -101.88
C GLN A 315 29.78 -10.38 -100.57
N ASP A 316 30.92 -9.71 -100.64
CA ASP A 316 31.74 -9.32 -99.49
C ASP A 316 31.12 -8.15 -98.69
N LYS A 317 30.28 -7.33 -99.33
CA LYS A 317 29.46 -6.27 -98.69
C LYS A 317 28.17 -6.86 -98.12
N GLU A 318 27.52 -7.76 -98.84
CA GLU A 318 26.31 -8.47 -98.40
C GLU A 318 26.57 -9.32 -97.15
N ARG A 319 27.69 -10.07 -97.11
CA ARG A 319 28.15 -10.75 -95.89
C ARG A 319 28.34 -9.79 -94.71
N LYS A 320 28.95 -8.62 -94.94
CA LYS A 320 29.12 -7.58 -93.91
C LYS A 320 27.80 -6.98 -93.45
N ILE A 321 26.83 -6.80 -94.36
CA ILE A 321 25.46 -6.38 -94.00
C ILE A 321 24.79 -7.44 -93.12
N ILE A 322 24.88 -8.73 -93.48
CA ILE A 322 24.32 -9.84 -92.70
C ILE A 322 24.95 -9.91 -91.29
N ASP A 323 26.26 -9.72 -91.17
CA ASP A 323 26.96 -9.66 -89.87
C ASP A 323 26.55 -8.43 -89.05
N LEU A 324 26.39 -7.25 -89.67
CA LEU A 324 25.92 -6.04 -89.01
C LEU A 324 24.45 -6.14 -88.57
N CYS A 325 23.57 -6.74 -89.37
CA CYS A 325 22.19 -7.02 -88.99
C CYS A 325 22.14 -7.96 -87.77
N ARG A 326 22.95 -9.02 -87.75
CA ARG A 326 23.07 -9.93 -86.60
C ARG A 326 23.56 -9.19 -85.34
N GLY A 327 24.54 -8.29 -85.49
CA GLY A 327 25.01 -7.42 -84.40
C GLY A 327 23.92 -6.49 -83.88
N LEU A 328 23.16 -5.86 -84.78
CA LEU A 328 22.05 -4.97 -84.44
C LEU A 328 20.90 -5.71 -83.73
N ASP A 329 20.57 -6.94 -84.15
CA ASP A 329 19.53 -7.74 -83.50
C ASP A 329 19.98 -8.27 -82.13
N ASN A 330 21.25 -8.63 -81.98
CA ASN A 330 21.84 -8.92 -80.66
C ASN A 330 21.73 -7.71 -79.72
N GLU A 331 21.97 -6.49 -80.20
CA GLU A 331 21.81 -5.28 -79.37
C GLU A 331 20.33 -4.93 -79.09
N LYS A 332 19.39 -5.27 -79.98
CA LYS A 332 17.95 -5.22 -79.66
C LYS A 332 17.59 -6.21 -78.55
N GLU A 333 18.16 -7.41 -78.54
CA GLU A 333 17.94 -8.38 -77.46
C GLU A 333 18.63 -8.00 -76.14
N ASN A 334 19.84 -7.42 -76.22
CA ASN A 334 20.55 -6.85 -75.09
C ASN A 334 19.74 -5.71 -74.44
N THR A 335 19.29 -4.74 -75.23
CA THR A 335 18.46 -3.61 -74.74
C THR A 335 17.09 -4.05 -74.21
N ARG A 336 16.41 -5.01 -74.85
CA ARG A 336 15.21 -5.66 -74.27
C ARG A 336 15.51 -6.32 -72.92
N SER A 337 16.63 -7.03 -72.81
CA SER A 337 17.06 -7.70 -71.58
C SER A 337 17.36 -6.69 -70.46
N ILE A 338 18.11 -5.63 -70.77
CA ILE A 338 18.39 -4.52 -69.84
C ILE A 338 17.08 -3.84 -69.40
N SER A 339 16.14 -3.63 -70.32
CA SER A 339 14.81 -3.09 -70.01
C SER A 339 14.07 -3.99 -69.01
N ASN A 340 13.98 -5.30 -69.28
CA ASN A 340 13.36 -6.29 -68.40
C ASN A 340 14.03 -6.34 -67.02
N TRP A 341 15.37 -6.34 -66.96
CA TRP A 341 16.12 -6.25 -65.71
C TRP A 341 15.81 -4.95 -64.94
N SER A 342 15.70 -3.82 -65.64
CA SER A 342 15.33 -2.54 -65.02
C SER A 342 13.90 -2.53 -64.47
N GLN A 343 12.94 -3.13 -65.19
CA GLN A 343 11.56 -3.28 -64.75
C GLN A 343 11.46 -4.19 -63.51
N ASN A 344 12.19 -5.31 -63.51
CA ASN A 344 12.30 -6.20 -62.36
C ASN A 344 12.93 -5.49 -61.14
N LEU A 345 13.98 -4.67 -61.36
CA LEU A 345 14.61 -3.87 -60.31
C LEU A 345 13.64 -2.82 -59.72
N GLN A 346 12.87 -2.11 -60.56
CA GLN A 346 11.88 -1.14 -60.07
C GLN A 346 10.70 -1.84 -59.37
N SER A 347 10.28 -3.02 -59.83
CA SER A 347 9.25 -3.85 -59.17
C SER A 347 9.72 -4.30 -57.78
N ALA A 348 10.93 -4.86 -57.67
CA ALA A 348 11.53 -5.24 -56.40
C ALA A 348 11.70 -4.04 -55.45
N LYS A 349 12.15 -2.89 -55.96
CA LYS A 349 12.25 -1.63 -55.20
C LYS A 349 10.89 -1.15 -54.69
N ALA A 350 9.85 -1.18 -55.52
CA ALA A 350 8.49 -0.78 -55.14
C ALA A 350 7.92 -1.74 -54.07
N HIS A 351 8.16 -3.05 -54.21
CA HIS A 351 7.77 -4.06 -53.23
C HIS A 351 8.48 -3.83 -51.88
N LEU A 352 9.80 -3.65 -51.87
CA LEU A 352 10.58 -3.34 -50.66
C LEU A 352 10.15 -2.01 -50.01
N GLN A 353 9.86 -0.99 -50.81
CA GLN A 353 9.34 0.29 -50.29
C GLN A 353 7.92 0.14 -49.71
N GLY A 354 7.10 -0.77 -50.25
CA GLY A 354 5.82 -1.18 -49.67
C GLY A 354 6.00 -1.90 -48.33
N GLN A 355 6.90 -2.88 -48.24
CA GLN A 355 7.24 -3.56 -46.98
C GLN A 355 7.75 -2.58 -45.91
N LEU A 356 8.63 -1.64 -46.29
CA LEU A 356 9.16 -0.62 -45.39
C LEU A 356 8.03 0.21 -44.79
N ARG A 357 7.13 0.76 -45.62
CA ARG A 357 5.96 1.52 -45.17
C ARG A 357 5.02 0.69 -44.29
N GLY A 358 4.85 -0.60 -44.59
CA GLY A 358 4.10 -1.53 -43.75
C GLY A 358 4.71 -1.67 -42.36
N LYS A 359 6.04 -1.83 -42.28
CA LYS A 359 6.76 -1.93 -41.00
C LYS A 359 6.85 -0.61 -40.25
N GLU A 360 6.94 0.53 -40.94
CA GLU A 360 6.80 1.87 -40.35
C GLU A 360 5.40 2.05 -39.73
N ALA A 361 4.33 1.67 -40.43
CA ALA A 361 2.96 1.73 -39.92
C ALA A 361 2.74 0.79 -38.71
N GLU A 362 3.28 -0.44 -38.77
CA GLU A 362 3.24 -1.39 -37.65
C GLU A 362 3.99 -0.87 -36.42
N ASN A 363 5.19 -0.30 -36.60
CA ASN A 363 5.99 0.28 -35.52
C ASN A 363 5.29 1.52 -34.90
N ASN A 364 4.67 2.36 -35.72
CA ASN A 364 3.83 3.46 -35.24
C ASN A 364 2.63 2.95 -34.41
N ARG A 365 1.96 1.86 -34.83
CA ARG A 365 0.88 1.23 -34.07
C ARG A 365 1.38 0.70 -32.72
N LEU A 366 2.50 -0.02 -32.70
CA LEU A 366 3.12 -0.54 -31.48
C LEU A 366 3.54 0.59 -30.53
N THR A 367 4.11 1.68 -31.07
CA THR A 367 4.46 2.89 -30.31
C THR A 367 3.25 3.53 -29.63
N VAL A 368 2.09 3.57 -30.30
CA VAL A 368 0.83 4.06 -29.69
C VAL A 368 0.31 3.09 -28.63
N GLN A 369 0.42 1.77 -28.85
CA GLN A 369 0.04 0.77 -27.84
C GLN A 369 0.92 0.86 -26.58
N ILE A 370 2.24 0.99 -26.73
CA ILE A 370 3.18 1.23 -25.62
C ILE A 370 2.77 2.50 -24.86
N LYS A 371 2.53 3.62 -25.54
CA LYS A 371 2.10 4.89 -24.91
C LYS A 371 0.73 4.82 -24.23
N ASN A 372 -0.15 3.88 -24.61
CA ASN A 372 -1.41 3.63 -23.91
C ASN A 372 -1.16 2.83 -22.62
N LEU A 373 -0.30 1.82 -22.66
CA LEU A 373 0.09 1.02 -21.49
C LEU A 373 0.89 1.86 -20.47
N GLU A 374 1.81 2.71 -20.94
CA GLU A 374 2.56 3.66 -20.10
C GLU A 374 1.64 4.62 -19.34
N ARG A 375 0.58 5.12 -20.00
CA ARG A 375 -0.47 5.91 -19.33
C ARG A 375 -1.21 5.10 -18.28
N SER A 376 -1.78 3.95 -18.67
CA SER A 376 -2.52 3.08 -17.74
C SER A 376 -1.68 2.67 -16.51
N ILE A 377 -0.37 2.46 -16.67
CA ILE A 377 0.55 2.16 -15.57
C ILE A 377 0.79 3.38 -14.66
N ASN A 378 0.82 4.59 -15.22
CA ASN A 378 0.98 5.83 -14.43
C ASN A 378 -0.34 6.22 -13.74
N ASP A 379 -1.48 6.00 -14.37
CA ASP A 379 -2.81 6.17 -13.79
C ASP A 379 -2.98 5.23 -12.57
N GLN A 380 -2.63 3.94 -12.73
CA GLN A 380 -2.61 2.95 -11.64
C GLN A 380 -1.62 3.29 -10.51
N LYS A 381 -0.47 3.90 -10.83
CA LYS A 381 0.44 4.40 -9.77
C LYS A 381 -0.20 5.54 -8.98
N ALA A 382 -0.84 6.50 -9.64
CA ALA A 382 -1.51 7.61 -8.96
C ALA A 382 -2.66 7.11 -8.06
N GLU A 383 -3.40 6.07 -8.49
CA GLU A 383 -4.39 5.39 -7.66
C GLU A 383 -3.75 4.71 -6.43
N MET A 384 -2.62 4.00 -6.61
CA MET A 384 -1.88 3.37 -5.51
C MET A 384 -1.27 4.37 -4.53
N ASP A 385 -0.72 5.48 -5.03
CA ASP A 385 -0.21 6.59 -4.22
C ASP A 385 -1.35 7.24 -3.41
N HIS A 386 -2.52 7.45 -4.04
CA HIS A 386 -3.70 7.96 -3.34
C HIS A 386 -4.24 6.98 -2.27
N LEU A 387 -4.30 5.68 -2.56
CA LEU A 387 -4.72 4.65 -1.60
C LEU A 387 -3.71 4.51 -0.44
N THR A 388 -2.41 4.63 -0.70
CA THR A 388 -1.41 4.62 0.37
C THR A 388 -1.46 5.89 1.23
N GLU A 389 -1.72 7.07 0.66
CA GLU A 389 -2.04 8.27 1.45
C GLU A 389 -3.28 8.06 2.34
N GLN A 390 -4.37 7.49 1.81
CA GLN A 390 -5.58 7.18 2.60
C GLN A 390 -5.25 6.23 3.75
N LEU A 391 -4.48 5.17 3.51
CA LEU A 391 -4.04 4.23 4.55
C LEU A 391 -3.14 4.89 5.60
N VAL A 392 -2.30 5.86 5.23
CA VAL A 392 -1.49 6.64 6.18
C VAL A 392 -2.38 7.56 7.02
N ARG A 393 -3.34 8.27 6.40
CA ARG A 393 -4.32 9.13 7.11
C ARG A 393 -5.15 8.32 8.10
N LEU A 394 -5.67 7.16 7.70
CA LEU A 394 -6.43 6.25 8.57
C LEU A 394 -5.57 5.71 9.72
N LYS A 395 -4.31 5.30 9.46
CA LYS A 395 -3.39 4.89 10.53
C LYS A 395 -3.16 6.02 11.54
N GLN A 396 -2.92 7.24 11.07
CA GLN A 396 -2.74 8.40 11.95
C GLN A 396 -3.99 8.67 12.80
N GLN A 397 -5.18 8.60 12.20
CA GLN A 397 -6.46 8.75 12.92
C GLN A 397 -6.63 7.68 14.00
N THR A 398 -6.38 6.40 13.68
CA THR A 398 -6.49 5.32 14.69
C THR A 398 -5.48 5.47 15.84
N VAL A 399 -4.35 6.15 15.63
CA VAL A 399 -3.40 6.49 16.71
C VAL A 399 -3.96 7.62 17.58
N SER A 400 -4.46 8.71 17.00
CA SER A 400 -5.08 9.80 17.79
C SER A 400 -6.33 9.34 18.54
N ASP A 401 -7.15 8.47 17.95
CA ASP A 401 -8.34 7.90 18.61
C ASP A 401 -7.93 7.01 19.79
N LYS A 402 -6.89 6.18 19.61
CA LYS A 402 -6.31 5.35 20.67
C LYS A 402 -5.67 6.16 21.78
N GLU A 403 -5.13 7.35 21.48
CA GLU A 403 -4.60 8.28 22.48
C GLU A 403 -5.72 9.02 23.21
N ALA A 404 -6.78 9.46 22.52
CA ALA A 404 -7.98 10.03 23.14
C ALA A 404 -8.65 9.00 24.08
N LEU A 405 -8.82 7.75 23.64
CA LEU A 405 -9.35 6.65 24.47
C LEU A 405 -8.45 6.35 25.68
N LYS A 406 -7.13 6.46 25.56
CA LYS A 406 -6.22 6.38 26.71
C LYS A 406 -6.39 7.55 27.68
N GLN A 407 -6.63 8.76 27.18
CA GLN A 407 -6.87 9.93 28.02
C GLN A 407 -8.21 9.83 28.77
N THR A 408 -9.29 9.43 28.09
CA THR A 408 -10.60 9.22 28.75
C THR A 408 -10.55 8.06 29.74
N ALA A 409 -9.90 6.94 29.42
CA ALA A 409 -9.72 5.83 30.34
C ALA A 409 -8.87 6.22 31.58
N ARG A 410 -7.81 7.02 31.41
CA ARG A 410 -7.04 7.60 32.53
C ARG A 410 -7.89 8.51 33.40
N ALA A 411 -8.70 9.39 32.81
CA ALA A 411 -9.61 10.28 33.53
C ALA A 411 -10.71 9.50 34.28
N GLN A 412 -11.24 8.42 33.68
CA GLN A 412 -12.19 7.53 34.33
C GLN A 412 -11.55 6.76 35.48
N LYS A 413 -10.33 6.23 35.32
CA LYS A 413 -9.57 5.58 36.40
C LYS A 413 -9.39 6.54 37.60
N GLN A 414 -8.91 7.76 37.35
CA GLN A 414 -8.79 8.76 38.41
C GLN A 414 -10.12 9.22 39.03
N ARG A 415 -11.25 9.08 38.31
CA ARG A 415 -12.58 9.33 38.90
C ARG A 415 -13.00 8.16 39.80
N ALA A 416 -12.73 6.92 39.38
CA ALA A 416 -12.98 5.73 40.16
C ALA A 416 -12.13 5.70 41.44
N GLU A 417 -10.82 5.96 41.33
CA GLU A 417 -9.88 6.05 42.45
C GLU A 417 -10.36 7.07 43.50
N ARG A 418 -10.75 8.28 43.09
CA ARG A 418 -11.29 9.27 44.04
C ARG A 418 -12.63 8.86 44.66
N SER A 419 -13.49 8.14 43.94
CA SER A 419 -14.73 7.61 44.53
C SER A 419 -14.48 6.43 45.47
N GLU A 420 -13.43 5.64 45.25
CA GLU A 420 -12.97 4.58 46.14
C GLU A 420 -12.36 5.19 47.42
N GLU A 421 -11.51 6.21 47.28
CA GLU A 421 -10.98 7.02 48.39
C GLU A 421 -12.09 7.61 49.26
N THR A 422 -13.12 8.24 48.67
CA THR A 422 -14.25 8.79 49.44
C THR A 422 -15.13 7.69 50.04
N SER A 423 -15.32 6.56 49.37
CA SER A 423 -16.04 5.40 49.92
C SER A 423 -15.30 4.81 51.14
N CYS A 424 -13.98 4.68 51.08
CA CYS A 424 -13.14 4.26 52.20
C CYS A 424 -13.19 5.25 53.37
N GLN A 425 -13.18 6.57 53.10
CA GLN A 425 -13.35 7.59 54.14
C GLN A 425 -14.72 7.51 54.82
N LEU A 426 -15.79 7.36 54.04
CA LEU A 426 -17.15 7.18 54.58
C LEU A 426 -17.31 5.86 55.34
N HIS A 427 -16.67 4.77 54.88
CA HIS A 427 -16.68 3.49 55.58
C HIS A 427 -15.93 3.55 56.92
N LEU A 428 -14.78 4.24 56.98
CA LEU A 428 -14.06 4.49 58.24
C LEU A 428 -14.86 5.37 59.20
N GLN A 429 -15.59 6.37 58.69
CA GLN A 429 -16.52 7.17 59.49
C GLN A 429 -17.67 6.33 60.04
N LEU A 430 -18.27 5.45 59.22
CA LEU A 430 -19.31 4.52 59.67
C LEU A 430 -18.78 3.57 60.77
N LEU A 431 -17.59 2.99 60.61
CA LEU A 431 -17.00 2.11 61.62
C LEU A 431 -16.72 2.81 62.96
N GLU A 432 -16.29 4.07 62.94
CA GLU A 432 -16.09 4.84 64.18
C GLU A 432 -17.44 5.28 64.80
N MET A 433 -18.47 5.57 63.99
CA MET A 433 -19.83 5.81 64.49
C MET A 433 -20.46 4.54 65.09
N ASP A 434 -20.32 3.38 64.43
CA ASP A 434 -20.76 2.08 64.94
C ASP A 434 -20.06 1.75 66.26
N LYS A 435 -18.74 1.97 66.34
CA LYS A 435 -17.96 1.85 67.58
C LYS A 435 -18.53 2.76 68.68
N GLN A 436 -18.73 4.05 68.41
CA GLN A 436 -19.33 4.98 69.38
C GLN A 436 -20.75 4.57 69.82
N VAL A 437 -21.55 3.98 68.92
CA VAL A 437 -22.86 3.39 69.27
C VAL A 437 -22.70 2.18 70.18
N THR A 438 -21.76 1.26 69.91
CA THR A 438 -21.51 0.11 70.80
C THR A 438 -20.96 0.53 72.17
N GLU A 439 -20.08 1.53 72.22
CA GLU A 439 -19.59 2.13 73.47
C GLU A 439 -20.76 2.75 74.26
N ALA A 440 -21.62 3.55 73.62
CA ALA A 440 -22.81 4.14 74.23
C ALA A 440 -23.85 3.11 74.71
N LEU A 441 -24.08 2.04 73.94
CA LEU A 441 -24.93 0.91 74.35
C LEU A 441 -24.35 0.20 75.58
N SER A 442 -23.05 -0.09 75.59
CA SER A 442 -22.40 -0.71 76.75
C SER A 442 -22.48 0.18 78.00
N ALA A 443 -22.34 1.51 77.84
CA ALA A 443 -22.53 2.47 78.91
C ALA A 443 -23.98 2.45 79.41
N ALA A 444 -24.97 2.46 78.51
CA ALA A 444 -26.38 2.36 78.85
C ALA A 444 -26.71 1.06 79.62
N ASP A 445 -26.15 -0.09 79.22
CA ASP A 445 -26.29 -1.35 79.95
C ASP A 445 -25.64 -1.30 81.35
N THR A 446 -24.47 -0.66 81.51
CA THR A 446 -23.89 -0.49 82.86
C THR A 446 -24.76 0.40 83.75
N TRP A 447 -25.37 1.47 83.21
CA TRP A 447 -26.34 2.30 83.93
C TRP A 447 -27.62 1.53 84.26
N GLN A 448 -28.16 0.76 83.32
CA GLN A 448 -29.34 -0.07 83.55
C GLN A 448 -29.07 -1.13 84.65
N ASN A 449 -27.88 -1.72 84.67
CA ASN A 449 -27.49 -2.71 85.67
C ASN A 449 -27.17 -2.10 87.05
N ARG A 450 -26.62 -0.86 87.12
CA ARG A 450 -26.56 -0.07 88.36
C ARG A 450 -27.96 0.19 88.89
N HIS A 451 -28.85 0.70 88.05
CA HIS A 451 -30.22 1.02 88.44
C HIS A 451 -31.02 -0.22 88.90
N LYS A 452 -30.85 -1.38 88.25
CA LYS A 452 -31.41 -2.66 88.73
C LYS A 452 -30.91 -3.04 90.13
N ASN A 453 -29.69 -2.69 90.51
CA ASN A 453 -29.15 -2.96 91.85
C ASN A 453 -29.62 -1.91 92.87
N GLU A 454 -29.63 -0.63 92.50
CA GLU A 454 -30.23 0.45 93.30
C GLU A 454 -31.71 0.15 93.63
N ILE A 455 -32.49 -0.38 92.68
CA ILE A 455 -33.86 -0.84 92.92
C ILE A 455 -33.89 -2.01 93.91
N LYS A 456 -33.01 -3.01 93.80
CA LYS A 456 -32.97 -4.12 94.78
C LYS A 456 -32.64 -3.60 96.18
N ASP A 457 -31.69 -2.69 96.30
CA ASP A 457 -31.26 -2.15 97.59
C ASP A 457 -32.33 -1.21 98.18
N LYS A 458 -32.96 -0.37 97.36
CA LYS A 458 -34.18 0.36 97.72
C LYS A 458 -35.27 -0.58 98.25
N ASN A 459 -35.55 -1.67 97.55
CA ASN A 459 -36.58 -2.63 97.97
C ASN A 459 -36.22 -3.34 99.30
N LYS A 460 -34.93 -3.57 99.59
CA LYS A 460 -34.48 -4.04 100.92
C LYS A 460 -34.76 -2.99 101.99
N PHE A 461 -34.38 -1.73 101.75
CA PHE A 461 -34.63 -0.65 102.70
C PHE A 461 -36.13 -0.39 102.91
N GLU A 462 -36.97 -0.51 101.87
CA GLU A 462 -38.43 -0.44 102.00
C GLU A 462 -39.00 -1.60 102.82
N PHE A 463 -38.43 -2.81 102.71
CA PHE A 463 -38.77 -3.95 103.56
C PHE A 463 -38.30 -3.76 105.02
N GLU A 464 -37.07 -3.28 105.24
CA GLU A 464 -36.53 -2.96 106.56
C GLU A 464 -37.35 -1.86 107.25
N ILE A 465 -37.69 -0.78 106.53
CA ILE A 465 -38.60 0.28 106.99
C ILE A 465 -39.97 -0.29 107.33
N SER A 466 -40.52 -1.21 106.51
CA SER A 466 -41.82 -1.85 106.78
C SER A 466 -41.77 -2.73 108.04
N SER A 467 -40.69 -3.48 108.23
CA SER A 467 -40.46 -4.31 109.42
C SER A 467 -40.26 -3.46 110.69
N LEU A 468 -39.49 -2.37 110.60
CA LEU A 468 -39.32 -1.40 111.68
C LEU A 468 -40.63 -0.68 112.01
N ASN A 469 -41.44 -0.31 111.01
CA ASN A 469 -42.76 0.26 111.22
C ASN A 469 -43.72 -0.72 111.91
N SER A 470 -43.75 -2.00 111.48
CA SER A 470 -44.48 -3.06 112.20
C SER A 470 -44.03 -3.13 113.66
N ARG A 471 -42.71 -3.13 113.90
CA ARG A 471 -42.16 -3.21 115.25
C ARG A 471 -42.45 -1.97 116.10
N ILE A 472 -42.51 -0.77 115.49
CA ILE A 472 -42.94 0.47 116.15
C ILE A 472 -44.43 0.38 116.51
N VAL A 473 -45.28 -0.14 115.63
CA VAL A 473 -46.71 -0.37 115.93
C VAL A 473 -46.89 -1.39 117.06
N GLU A 474 -46.19 -2.53 117.01
CA GLU A 474 -46.18 -3.53 118.10
C GLU A 474 -45.75 -2.93 119.44
N LEU A 475 -44.65 -2.17 119.46
CA LEU A 475 -44.15 -1.54 120.69
C LEU A 475 -45.07 -0.41 121.18
N SER A 476 -45.70 0.33 120.27
CA SER A 476 -46.69 1.37 120.61
C SER A 476 -47.97 0.75 121.16
N GLU A 477 -48.40 -0.40 120.64
CA GLU A 477 -49.54 -1.16 121.17
C GLU A 477 -49.20 -1.82 122.51
N GLN A 478 -47.99 -2.36 122.69
CA GLN A 478 -47.53 -2.86 123.99
C GLN A 478 -47.48 -1.75 125.04
N LEU A 479 -46.97 -0.57 124.68
CA LEU A 479 -46.94 0.61 125.54
C LEU A 479 -48.37 1.06 125.88
N ARG A 480 -49.25 1.21 124.87
CA ARG A 480 -50.67 1.55 125.07
C ARG A 480 -51.36 0.55 125.99
N ASN A 481 -51.18 -0.75 125.76
CA ASN A 481 -51.83 -1.78 126.57
C ASN A 481 -51.29 -1.80 128.03
N ALA A 482 -50.01 -1.43 128.24
CA ALA A 482 -49.43 -1.24 129.56
C ALA A 482 -49.94 0.03 130.25
N ASP A 483 -50.07 1.15 129.53
CA ASP A 483 -50.69 2.38 130.03
C ASP A 483 -52.19 2.20 130.31
N ASP A 484 -52.92 1.49 129.46
CA ASP A 484 -54.34 1.18 129.62
C ASP A 484 -54.56 0.32 130.86
N LYS A 485 -53.74 -0.73 131.06
CA LYS A 485 -53.72 -1.48 132.31
C LYS A 485 -53.34 -0.58 133.49
N GLY A 486 -52.32 0.26 133.35
CA GLY A 486 -51.91 1.21 134.38
C GLY A 486 -52.95 2.30 134.69
N ARG A 487 -53.93 2.54 133.81
CA ARG A 487 -55.12 3.36 134.10
C ARG A 487 -56.16 2.51 134.83
N MET A 488 -56.49 1.30 134.36
CA MET A 488 -57.40 0.38 135.05
C MET A 488 -56.96 0.08 136.50
N ASP A 489 -55.66 -0.17 136.72
CA ASP A 489 -55.09 -0.42 138.04
C ASP A 489 -55.25 0.82 138.94
N ARG A 490 -54.99 2.05 138.41
CA ARG A 490 -55.24 3.31 139.13
C ARG A 490 -56.73 3.54 139.42
N ASP A 491 -57.61 3.30 138.46
CA ASP A 491 -59.05 3.48 138.61
C ASP A 491 -59.61 2.51 139.66
N SER A 492 -59.10 1.28 139.72
CA SER A 492 -59.43 0.31 140.78
C SER A 492 -58.95 0.76 142.16
N LEU A 493 -57.74 1.34 142.26
CA LEU A 493 -57.23 1.92 143.50
C LEU A 493 -58.04 3.16 143.92
N VAL A 494 -58.48 4.00 142.98
CA VAL A 494 -59.36 5.15 143.25
C VAL A 494 -60.74 4.68 143.74
N GLN A 495 -61.32 3.63 143.13
CA GLN A 495 -62.57 3.03 143.61
C GLN A 495 -62.41 2.43 145.01
N HIS A 496 -61.32 1.72 145.29
CA HIS A 496 -61.04 1.17 146.62
C HIS A 496 -60.83 2.27 147.68
N LEU A 497 -60.09 3.34 147.34
CA LEU A 497 -59.95 4.52 148.19
C LEU A 497 -61.29 5.24 148.43
N HIS A 498 -62.19 5.26 147.45
CA HIS A 498 -63.53 5.81 147.61
C HIS A 498 -64.38 4.95 148.57
N GLY A 499 -64.29 3.62 148.47
CA GLY A 499 -64.85 2.66 149.42
C GLY A 499 -64.36 2.91 150.85
N LEU A 500 -63.04 2.85 151.07
CA LEU A 500 -62.40 3.14 152.36
C LEU A 500 -62.76 4.55 152.89
N THR A 501 -62.98 5.53 152.02
CA THR A 501 -63.43 6.87 152.42
C THR A 501 -64.88 6.86 152.90
N SER A 502 -65.77 6.08 152.27
CA SER A 502 -67.16 5.93 152.72
C SER A 502 -67.31 5.09 154.00
N GLU A 503 -66.46 4.09 154.19
CA GLU A 503 -66.32 3.34 155.45
C GLU A 503 -65.81 4.27 156.57
N ASN A 504 -64.84 5.13 156.27
CA ASN A 504 -64.32 6.12 157.22
C ASN A 504 -65.35 7.22 157.57
N THR A 505 -66.22 7.65 156.64
CA THR A 505 -67.28 8.61 156.97
C THR A 505 -68.42 7.96 157.77
N THR A 506 -68.81 6.72 157.46
CA THR A 506 -69.80 5.99 158.28
C THR A 506 -69.27 5.73 159.70
N ALA A 507 -68.05 5.22 159.85
CA ALA A 507 -67.40 5.05 161.17
C ALA A 507 -67.26 6.37 161.95
N LYS A 508 -67.07 7.52 161.28
CA LYS A 508 -67.08 8.85 161.91
C LYS A 508 -68.46 9.26 162.42
N LEU A 509 -69.52 8.98 161.66
CA LEU A 509 -70.91 9.24 162.08
C LEU A 509 -71.30 8.35 163.26
N GLU A 510 -70.90 7.07 163.24
CA GLU A 510 -71.04 6.17 164.39
C GLU A 510 -70.26 6.67 165.61
N ASN A 511 -69.02 7.15 165.44
CA ASN A 511 -68.24 7.74 166.53
C ASN A 511 -68.89 9.00 167.12
N GLN A 512 -69.56 9.81 166.30
CA GLN A 512 -70.34 10.97 166.76
C GLN A 512 -71.60 10.53 167.52
N SER A 513 -72.32 9.50 167.02
CA SER A 513 -73.47 8.91 167.71
C SER A 513 -73.08 8.33 169.08
N LEU A 514 -72.00 7.54 169.14
CA LEU A 514 -71.47 6.97 170.38
C LEU A 514 -71.02 8.06 171.37
N LYS A 515 -70.42 9.16 170.90
CA LYS A 515 -70.09 10.32 171.77
C LYS A 515 -71.34 10.97 172.35
N ALA A 516 -72.38 11.18 171.55
CA ALA A 516 -73.65 11.71 172.07
C ALA A 516 -74.26 10.78 173.13
N ILE A 517 -74.23 9.46 172.91
CA ILE A 517 -74.67 8.47 173.90
C ILE A 517 -73.84 8.57 175.18
N VAL A 518 -72.50 8.61 175.08
CA VAL A 518 -71.59 8.75 176.23
C VAL A 518 -71.93 9.99 177.06
N SER A 519 -72.11 11.17 176.45
CA SER A 519 -72.45 12.38 177.21
C SER A 519 -73.80 12.29 177.92
N THR A 520 -74.82 11.65 177.33
CA THR A 520 -76.10 11.39 178.04
C THR A 520 -75.99 10.36 179.17
N LEU A 521 -74.92 9.55 179.21
CA LEU A 521 -74.60 8.65 180.32
C LEU A 521 -73.76 9.36 181.39
N GLU A 522 -72.86 10.27 181.01
CA GLU A 522 -72.10 11.13 181.93
C GLU A 522 -73.03 12.04 182.74
N GLU A 523 -74.03 12.65 182.10
CA GLU A 523 -75.08 13.43 182.76
C GLU A 523 -75.83 12.59 183.82
N LYS A 524 -76.29 11.38 183.46
CA LYS A 524 -76.98 10.46 184.38
C LYS A 524 -76.08 10.02 185.54
N LEU A 525 -74.81 9.74 185.27
CA LEU A 525 -73.83 9.37 186.29
C LEU A 525 -73.62 10.49 187.32
N SER A 526 -73.57 11.75 186.87
CA SER A 526 -73.46 12.90 187.77
C SER A 526 -74.68 13.04 188.69
N LEU A 527 -75.87 12.76 188.16
CA LEU A 527 -77.13 12.77 188.90
C LEU A 527 -77.11 11.71 190.00
N SER A 528 -76.79 10.46 189.67
CA SER A 528 -76.67 9.37 190.65
C SER A 528 -75.53 9.56 191.66
N GLN A 529 -74.45 10.27 191.31
CA GLN A 529 -73.42 10.65 192.28
C GLN A 529 -73.96 11.60 193.36
N SER A 530 -74.89 12.50 193.01
CA SER A 530 -75.52 13.42 193.97
C SER A 530 -76.46 12.69 194.95
N GLU A 531 -77.22 11.70 194.45
CA GLU A 531 -78.08 10.83 195.27
C GLU A 531 -77.24 9.98 196.24
N LEU A 532 -76.10 9.43 195.77
CA LEU A 532 -75.19 8.61 196.57
C LEU A 532 -74.49 9.43 197.68
N GLN A 533 -74.18 10.72 197.44
CA GLN A 533 -73.76 11.66 198.48
C GLN A 533 -74.82 11.79 199.58
N GLN A 534 -76.09 11.95 199.22
CA GLN A 534 -77.20 12.12 200.17
C GLN A 534 -77.38 10.86 201.05
N VAL A 535 -77.29 9.66 200.45
CA VAL A 535 -77.35 8.38 201.18
C VAL A 535 -76.13 8.16 202.10
N LYS A 536 -74.93 8.61 201.71
CA LYS A 536 -73.74 8.55 202.60
C LYS A 536 -73.93 9.35 203.89
N CYS A 537 -74.71 10.43 203.87
CA CYS A 537 -74.99 11.23 205.07
C CYS A 537 -75.95 10.52 206.05
N THR A 538 -76.93 9.74 205.55
CA THR A 538 -77.86 9.00 206.42
C THR A 538 -77.24 7.72 206.99
N ILE A 539 -76.39 7.01 206.24
CA ILE A 539 -75.68 5.82 206.74
C ILE A 539 -74.86 6.15 208.00
N LYS A 540 -74.10 7.27 207.98
CA LYS A 540 -73.31 7.73 209.14
C LYS A 540 -74.12 7.98 210.41
N GLN A 541 -75.42 8.24 210.31
CA GLN A 541 -76.29 8.42 211.48
C GLN A 541 -76.60 7.06 212.14
N TYR A 542 -76.76 6.00 211.34
CA TYR A 542 -77.01 4.65 211.84
C TYR A 542 -75.75 3.93 212.35
N GLU A 543 -74.57 4.17 211.75
CA GLU A 543 -73.31 3.55 212.19
C GLU A 543 -73.00 3.84 213.68
N ASN A 544 -73.24 5.08 214.13
CA ASN A 544 -73.06 5.49 215.53
C ASN A 544 -73.98 4.73 216.51
N LEU A 545 -75.16 4.28 216.05
CA LEU A 545 -76.11 3.53 216.87
C LEU A 545 -75.74 2.04 216.98
N ILE A 546 -75.08 1.48 215.96
CA ILE A 546 -74.62 0.07 215.96
C ILE A 546 -73.40 -0.11 216.88
N ALA A 547 -72.58 0.92 217.04
CA ALA A 547 -71.36 0.88 217.85
C ALA A 547 -71.62 0.56 219.34
N SER A 548 -72.72 1.05 219.92
CA SER A 548 -73.07 0.82 221.33
C SER A 548 -73.44 -0.65 221.60
N TYR A 549 -74.29 -1.24 220.75
CA TYR A 549 -74.73 -2.64 220.89
C TYR A 549 -73.59 -3.65 220.78
N LYS A 550 -72.55 -3.37 219.95
CA LYS A 550 -71.41 -4.30 219.76
C LYS A 550 -70.65 -4.60 221.06
N ILE A 551 -70.54 -3.64 221.98
CA ILE A 551 -69.79 -3.81 223.24
C ILE A 551 -70.48 -4.84 224.16
N GLN A 552 -71.81 -4.96 224.09
CA GLN A 552 -72.59 -5.82 224.98
C GLN A 552 -72.50 -7.31 224.59
N VAL A 553 -72.27 -7.64 223.32
CA VAL A 553 -72.18 -9.01 222.80
C VAL A 553 -70.82 -9.66 223.07
N GLY A 554 -69.75 -8.86 223.23
CA GLY A 554 -68.39 -9.39 223.33
C GLY A 554 -68.12 -10.30 224.54
N LYS A 555 -68.89 -10.17 225.64
CA LYS A 555 -68.63 -10.92 226.88
C LYS A 555 -69.09 -12.37 226.85
N THR A 556 -70.16 -12.70 226.13
CA THR A 556 -70.75 -14.06 226.12
C THR A 556 -70.08 -15.02 225.12
N ARG A 557 -69.14 -14.53 224.30
CA ARG A 557 -68.48 -15.36 223.28
C ARG A 557 -67.37 -16.25 223.83
N ALA A 558 -66.67 -15.80 224.87
CA ALA A 558 -65.47 -16.45 225.40
C ALA A 558 -65.72 -17.81 226.08
N GLU A 559 -66.98 -18.12 226.42
CA GLU A 559 -67.38 -19.34 227.14
C GLU A 559 -67.59 -20.55 226.20
N ALA A 560 -67.51 -20.35 224.87
CA ALA A 560 -67.89 -21.36 223.87
C ALA A 560 -66.72 -22.19 223.30
N ASP A 561 -65.52 -21.62 223.18
CA ASP A 561 -64.46 -22.18 222.33
C ASP A 561 -63.77 -23.43 222.95
N GLU A 562 -63.93 -23.68 224.25
CA GLU A 562 -63.31 -24.80 224.98
C GLU A 562 -63.80 -26.19 224.52
N TYR A 563 -64.98 -26.28 223.88
CA TYR A 563 -65.57 -27.56 223.46
C TYR A 563 -65.02 -28.13 222.14
N CYS A 564 -64.43 -27.30 221.27
CA CYS A 564 -64.15 -27.69 219.87
C CYS A 564 -63.01 -28.70 219.69
N ALA A 565 -62.13 -28.87 220.69
CA ALA A 565 -60.87 -29.61 220.54
C ALA A 565 -60.98 -31.15 220.36
N ARG A 566 -62.19 -31.73 220.32
CA ARG A 566 -62.39 -33.20 220.37
C ARG A 566 -62.62 -33.89 219.02
N LEU A 567 -62.79 -33.15 217.92
CA LEU A 567 -63.36 -33.70 216.68
C LEU A 567 -62.31 -34.19 215.64
N ALA A 568 -61.08 -33.68 215.68
CA ALA A 568 -60.07 -33.80 214.61
C ALA A 568 -59.32 -35.16 214.55
N LYS A 569 -59.97 -36.29 214.82
CA LYS A 569 -59.32 -37.63 214.92
C LYS A 569 -59.78 -38.68 213.89
N ALA A 570 -60.60 -38.31 212.90
CA ALA A 570 -61.44 -39.29 212.17
C ALA A 570 -61.11 -39.52 210.68
N GLU A 571 -60.19 -38.77 210.06
CA GLU A 571 -60.16 -38.63 208.58
C GLU A 571 -59.02 -39.37 207.84
N VAL A 572 -58.28 -40.27 208.51
CA VAL A 572 -57.00 -40.81 207.99
C VAL A 572 -57.14 -42.00 207.01
N ASP A 573 -58.24 -42.75 207.04
CA ASP A 573 -58.25 -44.15 206.56
C ASP A 573 -58.59 -44.38 205.06
N ALA A 574 -58.71 -43.33 204.23
CA ALA A 574 -59.47 -43.39 202.96
C ALA A 574 -58.68 -43.70 201.64
N LEU A 575 -57.36 -43.89 201.66
CA LEU A 575 -56.49 -43.66 200.47
C LEU A 575 -56.04 -44.89 199.63
N ALA A 576 -56.68 -46.06 199.72
CA ALA A 576 -55.98 -47.34 199.44
C ALA A 576 -56.23 -48.11 198.11
N VAL A 577 -57.10 -47.67 197.17
CA VAL A 577 -57.80 -48.64 196.27
C VAL A 577 -57.49 -48.60 194.75
N GLN A 578 -56.87 -47.56 194.19
CA GLN A 578 -56.98 -47.24 192.74
C GLN A 578 -55.79 -47.71 191.85
N GLY A 579 -55.52 -49.02 191.72
CA GLY A 579 -54.21 -49.50 191.21
C GLY A 579 -54.11 -50.49 190.04
N GLU A 580 -55.19 -51.01 189.44
CA GLU A 580 -55.15 -52.38 188.85
C GLU A 580 -55.66 -52.57 187.39
N LEU A 581 -55.50 -51.62 186.45
CA LEU A 581 -56.06 -51.78 185.08
C LEU A 581 -55.36 -51.02 183.92
N ASP A 582 -54.57 -51.73 183.09
CA ASP A 582 -54.03 -51.27 181.78
C ASP A 582 -53.66 -52.50 180.89
N GLN A 583 -54.27 -52.75 179.70
CA GLN A 583 -53.95 -53.96 178.89
C GLN A 583 -54.19 -54.00 177.33
N GLU A 584 -55.42 -54.08 176.82
CA GLU A 584 -55.74 -54.78 175.53
C GLU A 584 -55.58 -53.98 174.19
N ILE A 585 -55.38 -54.67 173.05
CA ILE A 585 -54.76 -54.11 171.81
C ILE A 585 -55.01 -54.95 170.49
N GLU A 586 -54.69 -54.38 169.30
CA GLU A 586 -54.40 -54.96 167.95
C GLU A 586 -55.47 -55.21 166.79
N GLN A 587 -54.96 -55.24 165.50
CA GLN A 587 -55.49 -55.73 164.15
C GLN A 587 -56.41 -54.84 163.20
N VAL A 588 -56.67 -55.05 161.86
CA VAL A 588 -55.97 -55.47 160.56
C VAL A 588 -56.99 -55.51 159.33
N ARG A 589 -56.79 -55.55 157.96
CA ARG A 589 -55.89 -54.97 156.86
C ARG A 589 -56.09 -55.71 155.45
N ARG A 590 -56.36 -55.11 154.23
CA ARG A 590 -56.56 -55.87 152.91
C ARG A 590 -56.39 -55.30 151.40
N ASP A 591 -57.34 -55.45 150.40
CA ASP A 591 -57.22 -55.85 148.91
C ASP A 591 -57.04 -54.85 147.65
N LEU A 592 -57.28 -55.29 146.36
CA LEU A 592 -56.84 -54.79 144.97
C LEU A 592 -57.79 -55.20 143.73
N LEU A 593 -57.69 -54.99 142.35
CA LEU A 593 -57.26 -53.96 141.29
C LEU A 593 -57.52 -54.34 139.74
N GLY A 594 -57.96 -53.42 138.81
CA GLY A 594 -57.58 -53.19 137.34
C GLY A 594 -58.17 -53.90 136.03
N ARG A 595 -58.30 -53.23 134.81
CA ARG A 595 -58.37 -53.77 133.36
C ARG A 595 -58.43 -52.78 132.10
N LEU A 596 -58.48 -53.25 130.79
CA LEU A 596 -57.96 -52.63 129.47
C LEU A 596 -58.59 -53.06 128.05
N ALA A 597 -58.22 -52.48 126.83
CA ALA A 597 -58.51 -52.96 125.38
C ALA A 597 -57.81 -52.29 124.06
N GLU A 598 -58.00 -52.91 122.84
CA GLU A 598 -57.69 -52.87 121.31
C GLU A 598 -57.73 -51.58 120.31
N LEU A 599 -57.57 -51.43 118.92
CA LEU A 599 -57.05 -52.01 117.56
C LEU A 599 -57.33 -51.03 116.28
N GLU A 600 -57.04 -51.08 114.90
CA GLU A 600 -56.12 -51.74 113.84
C GLU A 600 -55.75 -51.05 112.39
N PRO A 601 -56.40 -51.16 111.15
CA PRO A 601 -55.76 -51.39 109.76
C PRO A 601 -56.03 -50.48 108.42
N LEU A 602 -55.44 -50.78 107.18
CA LEU A 602 -55.24 -49.91 105.90
C LEU A 602 -55.32 -50.56 104.39
N PRO A 603 -55.01 -49.93 103.16
CA PRO A 603 -55.50 -50.26 101.71
C PRO A 603 -54.51 -50.31 100.41
N GLU A 604 -54.97 -50.19 99.09
CA GLU A 604 -54.29 -50.54 97.75
C GLU A 604 -54.32 -49.59 96.46
N ALA A 605 -53.34 -49.69 95.48
CA ALA A 605 -53.46 -49.72 93.96
C ALA A 605 -52.28 -49.11 93.05
N LEU A 606 -51.40 -49.93 92.39
CA LEU A 606 -50.42 -49.50 91.32
C LEU A 606 -49.65 -50.67 90.61
N ARG A 607 -49.96 -51.14 89.37
CA ARG A 607 -49.13 -52.25 88.75
C ARG A 607 -49.17 -52.66 87.24
N HIS A 608 -49.63 -51.89 86.25
CA HIS A 608 -49.73 -52.40 84.84
C HIS A 608 -49.14 -51.50 83.74
N ALA A 609 -47.90 -51.81 83.30
CA ALA A 609 -47.25 -51.26 82.10
C ALA A 609 -46.10 -52.17 81.58
N GLU A 610 -45.49 -51.83 80.43
CA GLU A 610 -44.10 -52.18 79.99
C GLU A 610 -43.72 -53.59 79.43
N LEU A 611 -44.56 -54.40 78.75
CA LEU A 611 -44.08 -55.73 78.30
C LEU A 611 -44.60 -56.40 76.99
N LYS A 612 -44.98 -55.69 75.91
CA LYS A 612 -45.28 -56.33 74.58
C LYS A 612 -44.99 -55.46 73.34
N LEU A 613 -43.79 -55.52 72.76
CA LEU A 613 -43.46 -54.82 71.48
C LEU A 613 -42.19 -55.35 70.72
N GLN A 614 -42.02 -56.65 70.41
CA GLN A 614 -40.81 -57.05 69.64
C GLN A 614 -40.81 -58.31 68.73
N GLU A 615 -41.94 -59.00 68.47
CA GLU A 615 -41.95 -60.32 67.81
C GLU A 615 -42.79 -60.38 66.49
N ALA A 616 -42.49 -59.53 65.50
CA ALA A 616 -43.34 -59.41 64.29
C ALA A 616 -42.61 -59.40 62.92
N GLN A 617 -41.31 -59.73 62.88
CA GLN A 617 -40.45 -59.51 61.69
C GLN A 617 -40.38 -60.70 60.69
N GLU A 618 -40.90 -61.89 61.02
CA GLU A 618 -40.65 -63.14 60.28
C GLU A 618 -41.65 -63.46 59.14
N ARG A 619 -41.94 -62.52 58.21
CA ARG A 619 -42.95 -62.75 57.14
C ARG A 619 -42.55 -62.34 55.71
N GLU A 620 -41.33 -62.63 55.28
CA GLU A 620 -40.84 -62.27 53.93
C GLU A 620 -40.56 -63.46 52.98
N ASN A 621 -40.34 -64.68 53.49
CA ASN A 621 -39.76 -65.81 52.74
C ASN A 621 -40.69 -66.59 51.75
N ASN A 622 -41.86 -66.08 51.35
CA ASN A 622 -42.93 -66.90 50.74
C ASN A 622 -43.29 -66.59 49.26
N GLN A 623 -42.39 -66.05 48.43
CA GLN A 623 -42.77 -65.54 47.09
C GLN A 623 -41.94 -66.05 45.88
N GLU A 624 -41.11 -67.10 46.02
CA GLU A 624 -40.11 -67.49 44.99
C GLU A 624 -40.50 -68.68 44.06
N SER A 625 -41.71 -69.26 44.16
CA SER A 625 -41.99 -70.60 43.61
C SER A 625 -42.52 -70.69 42.16
N CYS A 626 -42.89 -69.58 41.50
CA CYS A 626 -43.83 -69.60 40.37
C CYS A 626 -43.21 -69.59 38.94
N SER A 627 -42.08 -70.27 38.70
CA SER A 627 -41.22 -69.98 37.51
C SER A 627 -40.97 -71.12 36.49
N LYS A 628 -41.55 -72.32 36.63
CA LYS A 628 -40.95 -73.55 36.02
C LYS A 628 -41.72 -74.35 34.93
N GLU A 629 -42.88 -73.92 34.42
CA GLU A 629 -43.76 -74.83 33.63
C GLU A 629 -43.83 -74.64 32.09
N LEU A 630 -43.08 -73.73 31.45
CA LEU A 630 -43.30 -73.36 30.04
C LEU A 630 -42.59 -74.18 28.94
N SER A 631 -41.81 -75.23 29.26
CA SER A 631 -40.84 -75.83 28.31
C SER A 631 -41.26 -77.13 27.60
N LYS A 632 -42.56 -77.42 27.39
CA LYS A 632 -43.02 -78.79 27.08
C LYS A 632 -43.65 -79.07 25.69
N THR A 633 -43.75 -78.09 24.78
CA THR A 633 -44.70 -78.12 23.65
C THR A 633 -44.12 -78.23 22.22
N ILE A 634 -42.86 -78.65 22.05
CA ILE A 634 -42.10 -78.43 20.78
C ILE A 634 -42.00 -79.66 19.82
N ASN A 635 -42.29 -80.90 20.26
CA ASN A 635 -41.73 -82.10 19.61
C ASN A 635 -42.52 -82.80 18.47
N GLU A 636 -43.68 -82.31 18.00
CA GLU A 636 -44.67 -83.17 17.29
C GLU A 636 -44.73 -83.11 15.73
N LEU A 637 -43.85 -82.39 15.01
CA LEU A 637 -44.06 -82.05 13.59
C LEU A 637 -43.21 -82.78 12.51
N LEU A 638 -42.54 -83.91 12.82
CA LEU A 638 -41.36 -84.37 12.02
C LEU A 638 -41.51 -85.62 11.08
N LEU A 639 -42.70 -86.14 10.75
CA LEU A 639 -42.81 -87.53 10.20
C LEU A 639 -43.76 -87.79 8.98
N LYS A 640 -43.58 -87.16 7.80
CA LYS A 640 -44.31 -87.54 6.54
C LYS A 640 -43.63 -87.18 5.18
N LEU A 641 -42.68 -87.97 4.64
CA LEU A 641 -42.30 -87.92 3.20
C LEU A 641 -41.35 -89.08 2.75
N GLU A 642 -41.71 -89.95 1.79
CA GLU A 642 -40.78 -90.72 0.88
C GLU A 642 -41.49 -91.72 -0.08
N SER A 643 -41.02 -91.82 -1.35
CA SER A 643 -41.02 -92.98 -2.32
C SER A 643 -41.38 -92.68 -3.80
N GLY A 644 -40.60 -93.22 -4.77
CA GLY A 644 -40.94 -93.34 -6.21
C GLY A 644 -39.87 -92.83 -7.21
N ASP A 645 -39.33 -93.68 -8.12
CA ASP A 645 -38.00 -93.37 -8.74
C ASP A 645 -37.71 -93.88 -10.20
N SER A 646 -38.46 -94.83 -10.79
CA SER A 646 -37.95 -95.57 -11.97
C SER A 646 -38.02 -94.88 -13.34
N GLN A 647 -38.91 -93.89 -13.54
CA GLN A 647 -38.96 -93.09 -14.79
C GLN A 647 -37.67 -92.26 -15.01
N ALA A 648 -36.83 -92.12 -13.97
CA ALA A 648 -35.54 -91.45 -14.05
C ALA A 648 -34.56 -92.10 -15.04
N GLU A 649 -34.64 -93.41 -15.32
CA GLU A 649 -33.61 -94.15 -16.09
C GLU A 649 -33.29 -93.54 -17.46
N LEU A 650 -34.29 -93.30 -18.31
CA LEU A 650 -34.05 -92.72 -19.65
C LEU A 650 -33.72 -91.23 -19.57
N LEU A 651 -34.26 -90.52 -18.56
CA LEU A 651 -33.88 -89.15 -18.26
C LEU A 651 -32.37 -89.07 -17.89
N LYS A 652 -31.80 -90.04 -17.16
CA LYS A 652 -30.37 -90.07 -16.80
C LYS A 652 -29.46 -90.00 -18.04
N GLN A 653 -29.84 -90.60 -19.18
CA GLN A 653 -28.94 -90.70 -20.33
C GLN A 653 -28.87 -89.41 -21.16
N ASN A 654 -30.01 -88.76 -21.44
CA ASN A 654 -29.98 -87.40 -22.03
C ASN A 654 -29.46 -86.36 -21.03
N ASN A 655 -29.71 -86.53 -19.73
CA ASN A 655 -29.08 -85.71 -18.71
C ASN A 655 -27.55 -85.84 -18.72
N LYS A 656 -26.94 -87.00 -19.03
CA LYS A 656 -25.46 -87.14 -19.06
C LYS A 656 -24.79 -86.20 -20.07
N VAL A 657 -25.28 -86.15 -21.31
CA VAL A 657 -24.69 -85.26 -22.34
C VAL A 657 -24.94 -83.79 -21.98
N LEU A 658 -26.14 -83.45 -21.52
CA LEU A 658 -26.44 -82.11 -21.02
C LEU A 658 -25.62 -81.76 -19.78
N PHE A 659 -25.32 -82.71 -18.89
CA PHE A 659 -24.44 -82.51 -17.75
C PHE A 659 -22.99 -82.27 -18.19
N GLU A 660 -22.50 -82.90 -19.25
CA GLU A 660 -21.14 -82.67 -19.76
C GLU A 660 -20.99 -81.26 -20.38
N GLU A 661 -21.94 -80.83 -21.21
CA GLU A 661 -21.96 -79.46 -21.73
C GLU A 661 -22.19 -78.41 -20.63
N ASN A 662 -23.14 -78.66 -19.73
CA ASN A 662 -23.45 -77.75 -18.63
C ASN A 662 -22.28 -77.68 -17.64
N ARG A 663 -21.59 -78.79 -17.36
CA ARG A 663 -20.35 -78.82 -16.55
C ARG A 663 -19.23 -78.04 -17.21
N LYS A 664 -19.09 -78.06 -18.54
CA LYS A 664 -18.12 -77.22 -19.25
C LYS A 664 -18.47 -75.73 -19.10
N ARG A 665 -19.72 -75.35 -19.35
CA ARG A 665 -20.19 -73.97 -19.15
C ARG A 665 -20.05 -73.52 -17.69
N GLN A 666 -20.33 -74.41 -16.74
CA GLN A 666 -20.14 -74.18 -15.31
C GLN A 666 -18.66 -73.93 -14.99
N PHE A 667 -17.72 -74.69 -15.56
CA PHE A 667 -16.28 -74.45 -15.36
C PHE A 667 -15.81 -73.12 -15.95
N GLU A 668 -16.39 -72.70 -17.08
CA GLU A 668 -16.16 -71.37 -17.68
C GLU A 668 -16.74 -70.25 -16.81
N VAL A 669 -17.96 -70.42 -16.27
CA VAL A 669 -18.60 -69.51 -15.31
C VAL A 669 -17.80 -69.43 -14.01
N GLU A 670 -17.44 -70.55 -13.38
CA GLU A 670 -16.59 -70.62 -12.18
C GLU A 670 -15.23 -69.94 -12.41
N SER A 671 -14.70 -69.98 -13.63
CA SER A 671 -13.45 -69.28 -13.97
C SER A 671 -13.61 -67.78 -14.22
N MET A 672 -14.80 -67.31 -14.59
CA MET A 672 -15.10 -65.88 -14.67
C MET A 672 -15.51 -65.32 -13.29
N GLU A 673 -16.23 -66.10 -12.48
CA GLU A 673 -16.51 -65.79 -11.08
C GLU A 673 -15.23 -65.66 -10.24
N ARG A 674 -14.24 -66.56 -10.43
CA ARG A 674 -12.95 -66.42 -9.73
C ARG A 674 -12.24 -65.13 -10.10
N LYS A 675 -12.16 -64.79 -11.39
CA LYS A 675 -11.60 -63.50 -11.86
C LYS A 675 -12.39 -62.29 -11.35
N LEU A 676 -13.71 -62.40 -11.24
CA LEU A 676 -14.55 -61.35 -10.67
C LEU A 676 -14.24 -61.16 -9.17
N LYS A 677 -14.22 -62.25 -8.39
CA LYS A 677 -13.88 -62.23 -6.95
C LYS A 677 -12.44 -61.75 -6.71
N GLU A 678 -11.49 -62.10 -7.57
CA GLU A 678 -10.12 -61.57 -7.58
C GLU A 678 -10.13 -60.04 -7.81
N ALA A 679 -10.85 -59.55 -8.83
CA ALA A 679 -10.97 -58.11 -9.10
C ALA A 679 -11.73 -57.34 -8.01
N GLU A 680 -12.77 -57.94 -7.42
CA GLU A 680 -13.50 -57.41 -6.26
C GLU A 680 -12.57 -57.27 -5.06
N SER A 681 -11.78 -58.30 -4.74
CA SER A 681 -10.81 -58.23 -3.64
C SER A 681 -9.74 -57.15 -3.86
N GLN A 682 -9.20 -57.02 -5.07
CA GLN A 682 -8.26 -55.94 -5.43
C GLN A 682 -8.89 -54.55 -5.29
N ASN A 683 -10.16 -54.40 -5.69
CA ASN A 683 -10.89 -53.13 -5.54
C ASN A 683 -11.16 -52.81 -4.06
N CYS A 684 -11.52 -53.79 -3.25
CA CYS A 684 -11.62 -53.64 -1.79
C CYS A 684 -10.28 -53.22 -1.17
N ASP A 685 -9.17 -53.87 -1.53
CA ASP A 685 -7.84 -53.51 -1.04
C ASP A 685 -7.48 -52.07 -1.40
N LEU A 686 -7.68 -51.66 -2.67
CA LEU A 686 -7.49 -50.29 -3.14
C LEU A 686 -8.36 -49.29 -2.37
N LEU A 687 -9.62 -49.61 -2.07
CA LEU A 687 -10.48 -48.78 -1.22
C LEU A 687 -9.95 -48.67 0.22
N THR A 688 -9.43 -49.75 0.83
CA THR A 688 -8.79 -49.64 2.16
C THR A 688 -7.50 -48.82 2.12
N VAL A 689 -6.77 -48.84 0.99
CA VAL A 689 -5.60 -47.99 0.78
C VAL A 689 -6.04 -46.54 0.70
N VAL A 690 -6.99 -46.18 -0.18
CA VAL A 690 -7.52 -44.81 -0.31
C VAL A 690 -7.99 -44.27 1.05
N ALA A 691 -8.77 -45.05 1.82
CA ALA A 691 -9.22 -44.64 3.16
C ALA A 691 -8.05 -44.36 4.15
N LYS A 692 -6.92 -45.09 4.05
CA LYS A 692 -5.70 -44.83 4.85
C LYS A 692 -4.99 -43.55 4.39
N TRP A 693 -4.92 -43.29 3.08
CA TRP A 693 -4.37 -42.03 2.55
C TRP A 693 -5.24 -40.83 2.94
N GLU A 694 -6.56 -40.96 2.87
CA GLU A 694 -7.51 -39.93 3.32
C GLU A 694 -7.40 -39.66 4.81
N ALA A 695 -7.34 -40.70 5.66
CA ALA A 695 -7.14 -40.53 7.10
C ALA A 695 -5.80 -39.85 7.44
N SER A 696 -4.73 -40.19 6.71
CA SER A 696 -3.43 -39.53 6.83
C SER A 696 -3.50 -38.05 6.39
N LEU A 697 -4.20 -37.75 5.29
CA LEU A 697 -4.39 -36.39 4.81
C LEU A 697 -5.17 -35.53 5.83
N HIS A 698 -6.26 -36.05 6.40
CA HIS A 698 -7.03 -35.38 7.44
C HIS A 698 -6.20 -35.14 8.72
N SER A 699 -5.38 -36.10 9.14
CA SER A 699 -4.47 -35.94 10.29
C SER A 699 -3.41 -34.85 10.05
N ASN A 700 -2.82 -34.82 8.84
CA ASN A 700 -1.86 -33.78 8.47
C ASN A 700 -2.52 -32.38 8.34
N GLN A 701 -3.75 -32.31 7.82
CA GLN A 701 -4.54 -31.08 7.76
C GLN A 701 -4.84 -30.54 9.17
N LEU A 702 -5.30 -31.39 10.10
CA LEU A 702 -5.54 -30.97 11.49
C LEU A 702 -4.28 -30.39 12.13
N ARG A 703 -3.14 -31.09 11.98
CA ARG A 703 -1.83 -30.67 12.48
C ARG A 703 -1.33 -29.37 11.83
N LEU A 704 -1.63 -29.14 10.56
CA LEU A 704 -1.33 -27.88 9.87
C LEU A 704 -2.15 -26.73 10.46
N GLU A 705 -3.44 -26.95 10.74
CA GLU A 705 -4.28 -25.94 11.39
C GLU A 705 -3.87 -25.65 12.84
N GLU A 706 -3.46 -26.66 13.61
CA GLU A 706 -2.85 -26.48 14.94
C GLU A 706 -1.61 -25.58 14.86
N LYS A 707 -0.72 -25.83 13.90
CA LYS A 707 0.47 -24.98 13.69
C LYS A 707 0.12 -23.58 13.19
N ASN A 708 -0.91 -23.42 12.36
CA ASN A 708 -1.42 -22.09 11.99
C ASN A 708 -1.98 -21.32 13.20
N ARG A 709 -2.68 -22.01 14.12
CA ARG A 709 -3.19 -21.44 15.38
C ARG A 709 -2.03 -21.05 16.32
N GLU A 710 -1.01 -21.90 16.46
CA GLU A 710 0.23 -21.57 17.19
C GLU A 710 0.94 -20.35 16.60
N CYS A 711 1.15 -20.30 15.28
CA CYS A 711 1.77 -19.17 14.60
C CYS A 711 0.97 -17.86 14.78
N SER A 712 -0.36 -17.92 14.68
CA SER A 712 -1.24 -16.78 14.96
C SER A 712 -1.11 -16.28 16.40
N LEU A 713 -1.08 -17.19 17.38
CA LEU A 713 -0.90 -16.86 18.80
C LEU A 713 0.49 -16.28 19.09
N LEU A 714 1.54 -16.80 18.44
CA LEU A 714 2.90 -16.29 18.59
C LEU A 714 3.06 -14.91 17.96
N ASN A 715 2.50 -14.70 16.76
CA ASN A 715 2.52 -13.40 16.08
C ASN A 715 1.77 -12.34 16.91
N ARG A 716 0.58 -12.67 17.44
CA ARG A 716 -0.19 -11.79 18.34
C ARG A 716 0.61 -11.40 19.60
N LYS A 717 1.36 -12.34 20.20
CA LYS A 717 2.26 -12.05 21.34
C LYS A 717 3.44 -11.16 20.95
N LEU A 718 3.98 -11.33 19.74
CA LEU A 718 5.06 -10.50 19.21
C LEU A 718 4.57 -9.06 18.92
N GLU A 719 3.37 -8.91 18.37
CA GLU A 719 2.69 -7.62 18.20
C GLU A 719 2.43 -6.93 19.55
N GLU A 720 1.91 -7.66 20.55
CA GLU A 720 1.74 -7.15 21.92
C GLU A 720 3.07 -6.67 22.53
N ALA A 721 4.16 -7.43 22.35
CA ALA A 721 5.49 -7.06 22.82
C ALA A 721 6.06 -5.83 22.11
N LEU A 722 5.91 -5.73 20.78
CA LEU A 722 6.31 -4.55 20.00
C LEU A 722 5.51 -3.30 20.39
N ILE A 723 4.19 -3.43 20.53
CA ILE A 723 3.30 -2.36 20.98
C ILE A 723 3.64 -1.91 22.42
N GLY A 724 4.05 -2.84 23.29
CA GLY A 724 4.55 -2.55 24.63
C GLY A 724 5.90 -1.82 24.63
N ALA A 725 6.84 -2.25 23.78
CA ALA A 725 8.14 -1.61 23.61
C ALA A 725 8.01 -0.19 23.04
N GLN A 726 7.20 -0.01 21.99
CA GLN A 726 6.89 1.29 21.41
C GLN A 726 6.32 2.26 22.45
N GLN A 727 5.35 1.83 23.26
CA GLN A 727 4.76 2.67 24.31
C GLN A 727 5.74 3.05 25.43
N LYS A 728 6.71 2.17 25.77
CA LYS A 728 7.80 2.54 26.68
C LYS A 728 8.71 3.60 26.04
N ILE A 729 9.03 3.46 24.75
CA ILE A 729 9.87 4.42 24.02
C ILE A 729 9.16 5.79 23.87
N THR A 730 7.87 5.84 23.57
CA THR A 730 7.14 7.13 23.51
C THR A 730 7.07 7.76 24.89
N GLY A 731 6.70 7.02 25.94
CA GLY A 731 6.68 7.54 27.30
C GLY A 731 8.04 8.08 27.78
N MET A 732 9.15 7.41 27.44
CA MET A 732 10.50 7.91 27.71
C MET A 732 10.82 9.20 26.93
N ARG A 733 10.41 9.30 25.66
CA ARG A 733 10.56 10.52 24.84
C ARG A 733 9.70 11.68 25.36
N GLU A 734 8.46 11.41 25.75
CA GLU A 734 7.55 12.38 26.39
C GLU A 734 8.15 12.90 27.71
N CYS A 735 8.67 12.03 28.57
CA CYS A 735 9.37 12.42 29.79
C CYS A 735 10.65 13.22 29.51
N ALA A 736 11.41 12.89 28.46
CA ALA A 736 12.59 13.67 28.05
C ALA A 736 12.18 15.07 27.56
N ALA A 737 11.23 15.17 26.62
CA ALA A 737 10.73 16.43 26.08
C ALA A 737 10.02 17.31 27.13
N ASN A 738 9.39 16.72 28.15
CA ASN A 738 8.85 17.45 29.30
C ASN A 738 9.96 18.07 30.15
N LYS A 739 11.03 17.32 30.43
CA LYS A 739 12.21 17.83 31.14
C LYS A 739 12.89 18.93 30.32
N GLU A 740 13.13 18.69 29.04
CA GLU A 740 13.73 19.64 28.09
C GLU A 740 12.95 20.97 28.07
N ARG A 741 11.63 20.92 27.88
CA ARG A 741 10.78 22.12 27.95
C ARG A 741 10.86 22.83 29.29
N SER A 742 10.87 22.11 30.42
CA SER A 742 11.03 22.74 31.74
C SER A 742 12.38 23.44 31.90
N THR A 743 13.46 22.85 31.36
CA THR A 743 14.79 23.49 31.35
C THR A 743 14.86 24.69 30.39
N GLN A 744 14.25 24.61 29.20
CA GLN A 744 14.14 25.73 28.26
C GLN A 744 13.36 26.90 28.87
N SER A 745 12.21 26.64 29.52
CA SER A 745 11.45 27.67 30.23
C SER A 745 12.26 28.31 31.37
N LYS A 746 13.07 27.53 32.10
CA LYS A 746 13.93 28.09 33.16
C LYS A 746 15.12 28.90 32.60
N ILE A 747 15.70 28.49 31.47
CA ILE A 747 16.72 29.25 30.75
C ILE A 747 16.15 30.61 30.31
N LEU A 748 14.98 30.60 29.64
CA LEU A 748 14.29 31.84 29.23
C LEU A 748 13.96 32.75 30.42
N GLU A 749 13.52 32.20 31.56
CA GLU A 749 13.31 32.99 32.77
C GLU A 749 14.60 33.67 33.24
N LEU A 750 15.71 32.94 33.30
CA LEU A 750 17.02 33.47 33.70
C LEU A 750 17.56 34.50 32.69
N GLU A 751 17.35 34.31 31.39
CA GLU A 751 17.67 35.28 30.34
C GLU A 751 16.85 36.58 30.48
N THR A 752 15.56 36.49 30.84
CA THR A 752 14.75 37.69 31.13
C THR A 752 15.18 38.39 32.43
N GLN A 753 15.70 37.67 33.43
CA GLN A 753 16.27 38.27 34.64
C GLN A 753 17.62 38.93 34.36
N LEU A 754 18.48 38.30 33.56
CA LEU A 754 19.78 38.82 33.16
C LEU A 754 19.65 40.09 32.29
N SER A 755 18.70 40.10 31.34
CA SER A 755 18.43 41.28 30.51
C SER A 755 17.83 42.45 31.31
N ARG A 756 16.91 42.19 32.26
CA ARG A 756 16.40 43.22 33.20
C ARG A 756 17.53 43.83 34.02
N THR A 757 18.29 43.01 34.74
CA THR A 757 19.42 43.49 35.57
C THR A 757 20.49 44.20 34.73
N THR A 758 20.75 43.78 33.49
CA THR A 758 21.63 44.50 32.56
C THR A 758 21.07 45.88 32.19
N SER A 759 19.76 46.00 31.97
CA SER A 759 19.12 47.29 31.69
C SER A 759 19.14 48.22 32.92
N GLU A 760 18.91 47.69 34.12
CA GLU A 760 19.00 48.42 35.40
C GLU A 760 20.43 48.92 35.64
N ILE A 761 21.45 48.07 35.42
CA ILE A 761 22.87 48.45 35.51
C ILE A 761 23.22 49.58 34.53
N ASN A 762 22.70 49.54 33.30
CA ASN A 762 22.97 50.59 32.31
C ASN A 762 22.23 51.90 32.62
N GLN A 763 21.00 51.85 33.15
CA GLN A 763 20.31 53.03 33.67
C GLN A 763 21.09 53.66 34.84
N LEU A 764 21.54 52.86 35.81
CA LEU A 764 22.35 53.33 36.94
C LEU A 764 23.70 53.93 36.50
N ARG A 765 24.34 53.38 35.45
CA ARG A 765 25.53 53.97 34.83
C ARG A 765 25.25 55.36 34.25
N HIS A 766 24.20 55.50 33.43
CA HIS A 766 23.86 56.82 32.86
C HIS A 766 23.45 57.84 33.93
N CYS A 767 22.67 57.45 34.94
CA CYS A 767 22.33 58.35 36.06
C CYS A 767 23.58 58.77 36.86
N LYS A 768 24.58 57.89 37.01
CA LYS A 768 25.89 58.23 37.58
C LYS A 768 26.67 59.20 36.69
N GLU A 769 26.75 58.93 35.39
CA GLU A 769 27.45 59.78 34.41
C GLU A 769 26.85 61.20 34.35
N GLU A 770 25.52 61.32 34.33
CA GLU A 770 24.83 62.62 34.44
C GLU A 770 25.15 63.34 35.76
N ALA A 771 25.19 62.63 36.88
CA ALA A 771 25.53 63.22 38.17
C ALA A 771 26.98 63.73 38.18
N GLU A 772 27.93 62.93 37.68
CA GLU A 772 29.34 63.32 37.53
C GLU A 772 29.50 64.54 36.62
N GLN A 773 28.79 64.60 35.49
CA GLN A 773 28.76 65.79 34.62
C GLN A 773 28.20 67.02 35.37
N ARG A 774 27.08 66.90 36.08
CA ARG A 774 26.49 67.99 36.88
C ARG A 774 27.46 68.49 37.97
N TYR A 775 28.23 67.59 38.60
CA TYR A 775 29.26 67.97 39.56
C TYR A 775 30.45 68.67 38.89
N GLN A 776 30.91 68.18 37.73
CA GLN A 776 31.99 68.82 36.96
C GLN A 776 31.61 70.23 36.51
N SER A 777 30.40 70.44 35.98
CA SER A 777 29.92 71.78 35.58
C SER A 777 29.84 72.75 36.77
N ARG A 778 29.36 72.29 37.93
CA ARG A 778 29.31 73.10 39.17
C ARG A 778 30.71 73.44 39.70
N LEU A 779 31.64 72.47 39.64
CA LEU A 779 33.03 72.68 40.04
C LEU A 779 33.71 73.71 39.12
N GLN A 780 33.41 73.69 37.83
CA GLN A 780 33.91 74.68 36.87
C GLN A 780 33.29 76.08 37.09
N ASP A 781 31.97 76.22 37.33
CA ASP A 781 31.35 77.51 37.73
C ASP A 781 32.03 78.11 38.97
N ILE A 782 32.21 77.31 40.02
CA ILE A 782 32.85 77.74 41.27
C ILE A 782 34.30 78.18 41.01
N LYS A 783 35.03 77.45 40.16
CA LYS A 783 36.41 77.77 39.77
C LYS A 783 36.49 79.06 38.95
N ASP A 784 35.59 79.28 37.99
CA ASP A 784 35.57 80.49 37.17
C ASP A 784 35.14 81.72 37.99
N ARG A 785 34.18 81.56 38.90
CA ARG A 785 33.80 82.61 39.87
C ARG A 785 34.90 82.91 40.90
N LEU A 786 35.66 81.90 41.33
CA LEU A 786 36.84 82.09 42.16
C LEU A 786 37.93 82.84 41.37
N GLN A 787 38.22 82.46 40.13
CA GLN A 787 39.16 83.16 39.25
C GLN A 787 38.72 84.60 38.95
N GLN A 788 37.41 84.85 38.82
CA GLN A 788 36.84 86.19 38.70
C GLN A 788 37.05 86.98 40.00
N SER A 789 36.74 86.41 41.16
CA SER A 789 36.96 87.02 42.47
C SER A 789 38.43 87.33 42.74
N ASP A 790 39.34 86.45 42.29
CA ASP A 790 40.78 86.66 42.34
C ASP A 790 41.23 87.78 41.39
N SER A 791 40.61 87.89 40.21
CA SER A 791 40.89 88.99 39.27
C SER A 791 40.43 90.34 39.81
N THR A 792 39.27 90.41 40.46
CA THR A 792 38.78 91.64 41.10
C THR A 792 39.56 91.96 42.36
N ASN A 793 39.97 90.95 43.14
CA ASN A 793 40.86 91.13 44.30
C ASN A 793 42.24 91.64 43.85
N ARG A 794 42.83 91.10 42.78
CA ARG A 794 44.06 91.64 42.15
C ARG A 794 43.85 93.07 41.62
N SER A 795 42.72 93.38 40.98
CA SER A 795 42.46 94.76 40.52
C SER A 795 42.24 95.74 41.67
N LEU A 796 41.62 95.30 42.77
CA LEU A 796 41.48 96.08 44.00
C LEU A 796 42.82 96.26 44.71
N GLN A 797 43.69 95.25 44.73
CA GLN A 797 45.06 95.38 45.22
C GLN A 797 45.86 96.38 44.38
N ASN A 798 45.74 96.34 43.05
CA ASN A 798 46.35 97.32 42.15
C ASN A 798 45.78 98.73 42.37
N TYR A 799 44.45 98.86 42.58
CA TYR A 799 43.82 100.15 42.87
C TYR A 799 44.19 100.68 44.27
N VAL A 800 44.36 99.82 45.27
CA VAL A 800 44.88 100.18 46.60
C VAL A 800 46.36 100.55 46.53
N GLN A 801 47.17 99.92 45.68
CA GLN A 801 48.54 100.35 45.40
C GLN A 801 48.56 101.71 44.69
N PHE A 802 47.69 101.92 43.70
CA PHE A 802 47.51 103.22 43.05
C PHE A 802 47.09 104.30 44.05
N LEU A 803 46.04 104.07 44.86
CA LEU A 803 45.60 105.01 45.89
C LEU A 803 46.67 105.26 46.94
N LYS A 804 47.44 104.26 47.37
CA LYS A 804 48.60 104.45 48.26
C LYS A 804 49.63 105.36 47.61
N ALA A 805 50.02 105.07 46.37
CA ALA A 805 50.98 105.88 45.61
C ALA A 805 50.49 107.32 45.40
N SER A 806 49.23 107.51 44.98
CA SER A 806 48.60 108.82 44.82
C SER A 806 48.45 109.57 46.13
N TYR A 807 48.12 108.90 47.24
CA TYR A 807 48.06 109.54 48.56
C TYR A 807 49.47 109.99 49.00
N THR A 808 50.50 109.16 48.82
CA THR A 808 51.90 109.60 49.04
C THR A 808 52.37 110.68 48.05
N ASN A 809 51.71 110.87 46.91
CA ASN A 809 52.04 111.90 45.92
C ASN A 809 51.23 113.19 46.09
N VAL A 810 50.10 113.18 46.81
CA VAL A 810 49.22 114.35 47.01
C VAL A 810 49.27 114.88 48.45
N PHE A 811 49.41 113.98 49.43
CA PHE A 811 49.47 114.32 50.86
C PHE A 811 50.79 113.85 51.52
N GLY A 812 51.64 113.13 50.80
CA GLY A 812 52.89 112.57 51.30
C GLY A 812 54.07 113.52 51.38
N ASP A 813 53.87 114.84 51.19
CA ASP A 813 54.85 115.85 51.59
C ASP A 813 54.75 116.13 53.11
N THR A 814 55.03 115.08 53.88
CA THR A 814 55.47 115.18 55.27
C THR A 814 56.56 114.14 55.45
N ALA A 815 57.80 114.61 55.49
CA ALA A 815 58.97 113.76 55.23
C ALA A 815 59.20 112.69 56.30
N LEU A 816 58.87 111.43 55.97
CA LEU A 816 59.50 110.24 56.53
C LEU A 816 59.49 109.10 55.49
N CYS A 817 60.50 109.08 54.62
CA CYS A 817 60.87 107.84 53.94
C CYS A 817 61.32 106.83 55.00
N ASN A 818 60.69 105.65 55.07
CA ASN A 818 61.43 104.42 54.80
C ASN A 818 60.57 103.18 54.59
N ALA A 819 61.16 102.28 53.80
CA ALA A 819 60.63 101.02 53.34
C ALA A 819 60.12 100.06 54.43
N PHE A 820 59.10 99.27 54.06
CA PHE A 820 59.18 97.82 54.29
C PHE A 820 58.92 97.07 52.98
N ARG A 821 59.80 96.10 52.70
CA ARG A 821 59.85 95.29 51.48
C ARG A 821 58.98 94.05 51.67
N ALA A 822 58.26 93.63 50.63
CA ALA A 822 57.38 92.46 50.71
C ALA A 822 58.16 91.14 50.87
N PRO A 823 57.60 90.15 51.61
CA PRO A 823 58.03 88.75 51.53
C PRO A 823 57.51 88.09 50.24
N SER A 824 58.21 87.06 49.77
CA SER A 824 57.92 86.35 48.52
C SER A 824 56.72 85.39 48.63
N PRO A 825 56.01 85.11 47.52
CA PRO A 825 55.15 83.94 47.41
C PRO A 825 55.96 82.64 47.22
N ILE A 826 55.31 81.52 47.50
CA ILE A 826 55.60 80.18 46.96
C ILE A 826 54.42 79.81 46.06
#